data_AF-A0AAW9TDU8-F1
#
_entry.id   AF-A0AAW9TDU8-F1
#
_cell.length_a   1.000
_cell.length_b   1.000
_cell.length_c   1.000
_cell.angle_alpha   90.00
_cell.angle_beta   90.00
_cell.angle_gamma   90.00
#
_symmetry.space_group_name_H-M   'P 1'
#
loop_
_entity.id
_entity.type
_entity.pdbx_description
1 polymer ?
#
loop_
_entity_poly.entity_id
_entity_poly.type
_entity_poly.pdbx_seq_one_letter_code
_entity_poly.pdbx_strand_id
1 'polypeptide(L)'
;MKKNTNQFNGSHADRINNGGGRFRRIALFPLMWLMLLLVPTSMMAQTDYDNTVTFTALAGNPQGFTNETYAKLFDGKKTEGDFSKWCCKISGSANVIFAASKAGVPVGYTITTGNDNFTSKGRNPMSWKLYGNNVGKDGEWTLIQEVNNDTKLQDVNYTSYDFTCGGGKSYKYFKWEISAIHSGDVLQVGEFELKLQTCTHTNADGSSALGNAIKTVETTCTEHGYTTYKCSICHSIVKKYKTDELKKHTLTYHEAKDGVKEHWQCDVCHKYFSDADATQEVSYASLLYPAYAVFEGSTGTLTFKCSPSKPEGAYDLNRDWKAISRNIKKVVFDASFANARPTSCYMWFYGCFYLTTIEGIEYFNTENVTNMRYMFGGCRSLKSLDLTNFNTENVTDMYYMFYNCTSLESLDLTNFNTAKVTNMTDMFRKCSALKTIYASDKFVTDQVTEGSDMFYHCFNLKDYSSSKEDHTYANCGPTGYFTYGSGYAMFDDATGTLTFSYKGFKPEGAYELNEGGNTPEWISKNSYVKKVVFDASFAKARPTSCYYWFRGCDMLTQIEGIEHLNTEEVTDMSWMFMDCRGLTSLDVSHFNTQKVTNMEHMFNRCSGLTSLDVSSFNTENVTNMTCIFLGCSGLTSLDVSHFNTKKVTDMSCMFYECGKLTSLDVSHFNTGNVTDMSFMFFNCSALTLLDLTNFNTAKVVDMGGMLIDCSALTTIYVSDKFVTTNITERGSMFYGCTSLKGAIAYDENKFDDTYANYETGYFSKLVGMNGNEKIGASGETLTAASLALADDKDFVAYEPFTATTATYNREMKAGTTWATLCLPYEVSLTGQKFRAFSLLSANEGSIELKEVETSIAAGTPVIIKMNNGETTLSFSEANKEIAQKVVSADGSYQLQGLYTKKVFDKDADNNCYIVKGDKLMNPTKLLENTSTTQVGSKPFRAYMVDNSTAPAAGAKMFSIGFDDSTTAIDSLNTIADDNAIYYDLQGNRLNAPQKGINIVKRGNKTMKVIIK
;
A
#
# COMPACT_ATOMS: atom_id res chain seq x y z
N MET A 1 -45.54 -31.56 54.24
CA MET A 1 -44.64 -31.72 53.07
C MET A 1 -43.87 -30.41 52.89
N LYS A 2 -42.95 -30.09 53.82
CA LYS A 2 -41.46 -30.12 53.68
C LYS A 2 -40.99 -29.43 52.40
N LYS A 3 -40.45 -28.20 52.33
CA LYS A 3 -39.57 -27.35 53.17
C LYS A 3 -38.19 -27.94 53.53
N ASN A 4 -37.17 -27.25 53.02
CA ASN A 4 -35.75 -27.14 53.41
C ASN A 4 -34.87 -28.40 53.46
N THR A 5 -33.66 -28.27 52.89
CA THR A 5 -32.40 -28.45 53.64
C THR A 5 -31.21 -27.77 52.95
N ASN A 6 -30.58 -26.88 53.71
CA ASN A 6 -29.17 -26.49 53.61
C ASN A 6 -28.34 -27.44 54.50
N GLN A 7 -27.05 -27.61 54.15
CA GLN A 7 -25.92 -28.09 54.97
C GLN A 7 -25.91 -29.57 55.45
N PHE A 8 -24.79 -30.28 55.24
CA PHE A 8 -23.72 -30.40 56.25
C PHE A 8 -22.48 -31.19 55.76
N ASN A 9 -21.36 -30.90 56.43
CA ASN A 9 -19.99 -31.38 56.28
C ASN A 9 -19.76 -32.90 56.41
N GLY A 10 -18.64 -33.36 55.85
CA GLY A 10 -17.96 -34.61 56.22
C GLY A 10 -16.52 -34.64 55.72
N SER A 11 -15.57 -34.71 56.65
CA SER A 11 -14.11 -34.64 56.50
C SER A 11 -13.39 -36.00 56.42
N HIS A 12 -12.14 -35.94 55.94
CA HIS A 12 -10.98 -36.86 56.09
C HIS A 12 -10.53 -37.52 54.77
N ALA A 13 -9.45 -37.05 54.14
CA ALA A 13 -8.02 -37.13 54.49
C ALA A 13 -7.37 -38.42 53.95
N ASP A 14 -6.64 -38.30 52.84
CA ASP A 14 -5.36 -38.98 52.66
C ASP A 14 -4.49 -38.28 51.60
N ARG A 15 -3.18 -38.46 51.76
CA ARG A 15 -2.06 -37.60 51.33
C ARG A 15 -1.44 -38.01 49.98
N ILE A 16 -0.91 -36.98 49.28
CA ILE A 16 0.33 -36.94 48.47
C ILE A 16 0.33 -37.71 47.11
N ASN A 17 0.23 -37.00 45.98
CA ASN A 17 1.34 -36.62 45.07
C ASN A 17 0.85 -36.24 43.65
N ASN A 18 1.52 -35.25 43.05
CA ASN A 18 1.67 -34.94 41.61
C ASN A 18 0.47 -34.52 40.73
N GLY A 19 0.56 -33.27 40.25
CA GLY A 19 0.46 -32.95 38.82
C GLY A 19 -0.86 -32.35 38.31
N GLY A 20 -0.76 -31.19 37.63
CA GLY A 20 -1.70 -30.87 36.53
C GLY A 20 -2.36 -29.48 36.50
N GLY A 21 -1.57 -28.43 36.26
CA GLY A 21 -1.82 -27.45 35.19
C GLY A 21 -2.99 -26.45 35.24
N ARG A 22 -2.59 -25.17 35.08
CA ARG A 22 -3.19 -24.06 34.29
C ARG A 22 -3.67 -22.84 35.10
N PHE A 23 -2.72 -21.94 35.38
CA PHE A 23 -2.99 -20.52 35.53
C PHE A 23 -2.44 -19.77 34.31
N ARG A 24 -3.34 -19.09 33.59
CA ARG A 24 -2.99 -18.18 32.48
C ARG A 24 -2.44 -16.88 33.07
N ARG A 25 -1.17 -16.58 32.79
CA ARG A 25 -0.57 -15.24 32.99
C ARG A 25 -0.83 -14.41 31.73
N ILE A 26 -1.43 -13.24 31.90
CA ILE A 26 -1.56 -12.19 30.89
C ILE A 26 -0.60 -11.06 31.28
N ALA A 27 0.09 -10.53 30.26
CA ALA A 27 0.80 -9.25 30.20
C ALA A 27 2.06 -9.05 31.05
N LEU A 28 3.23 -9.29 30.43
CA LEU A 28 4.48 -8.58 30.70
C LEU A 28 4.93 -7.92 29.39
N PHE A 29 4.32 -6.78 29.06
CA PHE A 29 4.73 -5.86 27.99
C PHE A 29 4.54 -4.44 28.53
N PRO A 30 5.42 -4.00 29.46
CA PRO A 30 6.04 -2.67 29.26
C PRO A 30 7.46 -2.54 29.83
N LEU A 31 8.17 -3.63 30.12
CA LEU A 31 9.52 -3.58 30.72
C LEU A 31 10.68 -3.62 29.70
N MET A 32 10.37 -3.80 28.41
CA MET A 32 11.37 -3.86 27.33
C MET A 32 11.67 -2.50 26.68
N TRP A 33 10.90 -1.46 27.05
CA TRP A 33 11.06 -0.10 26.50
C TRP A 33 11.97 0.81 27.35
N LEU A 34 12.33 0.42 28.58
CA LEU A 34 13.14 1.26 29.47
C LEU A 34 14.65 0.91 29.50
N MET A 35 15.08 -0.15 28.81
CA MET A 35 16.51 -0.54 28.72
C MET A 35 17.22 -0.02 27.45
N LEU A 36 16.55 0.74 26.60
CA LEU A 36 17.11 1.31 25.37
C LEU A 36 17.74 2.71 25.54
N LEU A 37 17.77 3.26 26.76
CA LEU A 37 18.22 4.63 27.03
C LEU A 37 19.64 4.75 27.61
N LEU A 38 20.40 3.66 27.76
CA LEU A 38 21.76 3.70 28.34
C LEU A 38 22.73 2.72 27.67
N VAL A 39 23.06 2.94 26.39
CA VAL A 39 24.27 2.35 25.76
C VAL A 39 24.87 3.38 24.78
N PRO A 40 26.21 3.57 24.75
CA PRO A 40 26.84 4.56 23.86
C PRO A 40 26.59 4.23 22.39
N THR A 41 26.18 5.24 21.62
CA THR A 41 26.03 5.17 20.17
C THR A 41 27.39 5.13 19.48
N SER A 42 27.92 3.92 19.30
CA SER A 42 28.89 3.61 18.25
C SER A 42 28.32 2.53 17.35
N MET A 43 27.86 2.94 16.16
CA MET A 43 27.61 2.13 14.95
C MET A 43 27.20 0.66 15.14
N MET A 44 25.89 0.41 15.12
CA MET A 44 25.34 -0.86 14.62
C MET A 44 24.48 -0.51 13.40
N ALA A 45 25.08 -0.54 12.21
CA ALA A 45 24.31 -0.58 10.98
C ALA A 45 23.56 -1.93 10.98
N GLN A 46 22.24 -1.88 11.14
CA GLN A 46 21.37 -3.00 10.82
C GLN A 46 21.50 -3.23 9.31
N THR A 47 22.28 -4.24 8.90
CA THR A 47 22.42 -4.59 7.48
C THR A 47 21.15 -5.30 7.03
N ASP A 48 20.28 -4.61 6.30
CA ASP A 48 19.16 -5.20 5.57
C ASP A 48 19.70 -6.30 4.64
N TYR A 49 19.27 -7.55 4.84
CA TYR A 49 19.60 -8.70 3.98
C TYR A 49 18.34 -9.19 3.27
N ASP A 50 18.53 -9.76 2.08
CA ASP A 50 17.43 -10.17 1.19
C ASP A 50 16.80 -11.49 1.68
N ASN A 51 15.67 -11.38 2.39
CA ASN A 51 14.90 -12.52 2.90
C ASN A 51 14.24 -13.37 1.79
N THR A 52 14.36 -12.99 0.52
CA THR A 52 13.83 -13.77 -0.61
C THR A 52 14.84 -14.80 -1.16
N VAL A 53 16.09 -14.80 -0.66
CA VAL A 53 17.12 -15.73 -1.11
C VAL A 53 16.90 -17.12 -0.53
N THR A 54 16.58 -18.08 -1.38
CA THR A 54 16.56 -19.52 -1.03
C THR A 54 17.91 -20.19 -1.30
N PHE A 55 18.19 -21.27 -0.57
CA PHE A 55 19.43 -22.07 -0.68
C PHE A 55 19.14 -23.51 -1.07
N THR A 56 20.04 -24.12 -1.84
CA THR A 56 19.91 -25.51 -2.28
C THR A 56 21.23 -26.26 -2.12
N ALA A 57 21.20 -27.38 -1.39
CA ALA A 57 22.36 -28.24 -1.24
C ALA A 57 22.76 -28.88 -2.58
N LEU A 58 24.04 -28.85 -2.91
CA LEU A 58 24.62 -29.40 -4.15
C LEU A 58 25.43 -30.67 -3.90
N ALA A 59 26.18 -30.71 -2.79
CA ALA A 59 26.99 -31.84 -2.38
C ALA A 59 27.30 -31.75 -0.88
N GLY A 60 27.65 -32.85 -0.25
CA GLY A 60 28.06 -32.87 1.15
C GLY A 60 28.61 -34.22 1.57
N ASN A 61 29.42 -34.22 2.62
CA ASN A 61 30.04 -35.42 3.18
C ASN A 61 30.24 -35.22 4.69
N PRO A 62 29.79 -36.14 5.57
CA PRO A 62 28.99 -37.34 5.29
C PRO A 62 27.55 -37.05 4.88
N GLN A 63 26.90 -38.00 4.19
CA GLN A 63 25.52 -37.83 3.73
C GLN A 63 24.53 -37.59 4.87
N GLY A 64 24.71 -38.26 6.01
CA GLY A 64 23.75 -38.28 7.13
C GLY A 64 23.20 -39.68 7.38
N PHE A 65 22.59 -39.88 8.56
CA PHE A 65 21.80 -41.07 8.84
C PHE A 65 20.51 -41.08 7.99
N THR A 66 19.82 -42.22 7.96
CA THR A 66 18.56 -42.39 7.21
C THR A 66 17.57 -41.29 7.57
N ASN A 67 17.14 -40.50 6.58
CA ASN A 67 16.24 -39.35 6.70
C ASN A 67 16.79 -38.11 7.44
N GLU A 68 18.08 -38.07 7.77
CA GLU A 68 18.74 -36.98 8.50
C GLU A 68 19.96 -36.45 7.73
N THR A 69 19.76 -36.10 6.46
CA THR A 69 20.85 -35.77 5.51
C THR A 69 21.18 -34.28 5.46
N TYR A 70 22.35 -33.91 4.92
CA TYR A 70 22.77 -32.50 4.81
C TYR A 70 21.80 -31.63 3.99
N ALA A 71 20.96 -32.23 3.14
CA ALA A 71 19.93 -31.51 2.39
C ALA A 71 18.85 -30.91 3.30
N LYS A 72 18.71 -31.42 4.53
CA LYS A 72 17.78 -30.96 5.54
C LYS A 72 18.12 -29.60 6.13
N LEU A 73 19.37 -29.15 6.01
CA LEU A 73 19.81 -27.85 6.53
C LEU A 73 19.13 -26.61 5.91
N PHE A 74 18.41 -26.78 4.81
CA PHE A 74 17.85 -25.69 4.00
C PHE A 74 16.36 -25.89 3.68
N ASP A 75 15.66 -26.76 4.42
CA ASP A 75 14.23 -27.02 4.19
C ASP A 75 13.30 -26.16 5.06
N GLY A 76 13.87 -25.28 5.89
CA GLY A 76 13.15 -24.32 6.72
C GLY A 76 12.51 -24.94 7.97
N LYS A 77 12.69 -26.24 8.22
CA LYS A 77 12.03 -26.96 9.31
C LYS A 77 12.87 -26.95 10.58
N LYS A 78 12.66 -25.92 11.40
CA LYS A 78 13.50 -25.62 12.58
C LYS A 78 12.76 -25.52 13.91
N THR A 79 11.45 -25.82 13.95
CA THR A 79 10.58 -25.67 15.13
C THR A 79 10.03 -27.00 15.65
N GLU A 80 9.70 -27.08 16.93
CA GLU A 80 9.09 -28.27 17.53
C GLU A 80 7.78 -28.64 16.81
N GLY A 81 7.69 -29.87 16.29
CA GLY A 81 6.55 -30.36 15.49
C GLY A 81 6.68 -30.21 13.97
N ASP A 82 7.62 -29.39 13.49
CA ASP A 82 8.01 -29.28 12.06
C ASP A 82 9.53 -29.07 11.98
N PHE A 83 10.25 -30.18 12.17
CA PHE A 83 11.70 -30.19 12.33
C PHE A 83 12.36 -31.22 11.42
N SER A 84 13.50 -30.84 10.85
CA SER A 84 14.42 -31.75 10.15
C SER A 84 15.85 -31.49 10.64
N LYS A 85 16.78 -32.42 10.38
CA LYS A 85 18.18 -32.26 10.82
C LYS A 85 19.16 -32.97 9.91
N TRP A 86 20.38 -32.47 9.89
CA TRP A 86 21.55 -33.22 9.47
C TRP A 86 22.21 -33.87 10.68
N CYS A 87 22.28 -35.20 10.68
CA CYS A 87 22.89 -35.97 11.76
C CYS A 87 23.81 -37.03 11.17
N CYS A 88 25.09 -37.03 11.54
CA CYS A 88 26.07 -37.96 10.97
C CYS A 88 27.22 -38.25 11.93
N LYS A 89 27.89 -39.40 11.73
CA LYS A 89 29.19 -39.64 12.35
C LYS A 89 30.30 -38.86 11.65
N ILE A 90 31.09 -38.09 12.40
CA ILE A 90 32.18 -37.29 11.87
C ILE A 90 33.53 -37.96 12.16
N SER A 91 34.26 -38.37 11.11
CA SER A 91 35.63 -38.88 11.20
C SER A 91 36.61 -37.83 10.68
N GLY A 92 36.74 -36.73 11.41
CA GLY A 92 37.66 -35.63 11.09
C GLY A 92 36.95 -34.34 10.70
N SER A 93 36.23 -34.32 9.57
CA SER A 93 35.47 -33.14 9.13
C SER A 93 34.14 -33.53 8.48
N ALA A 94 33.21 -32.57 8.44
CA ALA A 94 31.96 -32.66 7.71
C ALA A 94 31.80 -31.40 6.86
N ASN A 95 31.25 -31.48 5.66
CA ASN A 95 31.00 -30.31 4.83
C ASN A 95 29.72 -30.42 4.01
N VAL A 96 29.19 -29.25 3.66
CA VAL A 96 28.08 -29.08 2.72
C VAL A 96 28.40 -27.94 1.76
N ILE A 97 28.17 -28.18 0.48
CA ILE A 97 28.25 -27.20 -0.61
C ILE A 97 26.82 -26.87 -1.03
N PHE A 98 26.49 -25.59 -1.14
CA PHE A 98 25.14 -25.12 -1.44
C PHE A 98 25.16 -23.89 -2.35
N ALA A 99 24.08 -23.70 -3.12
CA ALA A 99 23.89 -22.55 -4.01
C ALA A 99 22.80 -21.63 -3.47
N ALA A 100 23.03 -20.33 -3.57
CA ALA A 100 22.00 -19.31 -3.39
C ALA A 100 21.23 -19.11 -4.71
N SER A 101 19.92 -18.86 -4.61
CA SER A 101 19.04 -18.50 -5.75
C SER A 101 19.52 -17.25 -6.50
N LYS A 102 20.20 -16.32 -5.80
CA LYS A 102 20.86 -15.13 -6.36
C LYS A 102 22.21 -14.93 -5.68
N ALA A 103 23.20 -14.41 -6.42
CA ALA A 103 24.49 -14.06 -5.85
C ALA A 103 24.34 -12.86 -4.89
N GLY A 104 25.05 -12.87 -3.77
CA GLY A 104 25.04 -11.75 -2.84
C GLY A 104 26.24 -11.72 -1.91
N VAL A 105 26.46 -10.58 -1.28
CA VAL A 105 27.52 -10.39 -0.28
C VAL A 105 27.05 -10.99 1.05
N PRO A 106 27.79 -11.95 1.64
CA PRO A 106 27.42 -12.54 2.92
C PRO A 106 27.66 -11.54 4.05
N VAL A 107 26.62 -11.33 4.88
CA VAL A 107 26.64 -10.39 6.02
C VAL A 107 26.42 -11.08 7.38
N GLY A 108 26.01 -12.35 7.36
CA GLY A 108 25.84 -13.19 8.54
C GLY A 108 25.21 -14.53 8.20
N TYR A 109 25.02 -15.40 9.19
CA TYR A 109 24.22 -16.61 9.08
C TYR A 109 23.64 -17.02 10.44
N THR A 110 22.70 -17.95 10.43
CA THR A 110 22.04 -18.49 11.63
C THR A 110 22.18 -20.00 11.64
N ILE A 111 22.57 -20.58 12.79
CA ILE A 111 22.62 -22.03 13.00
C ILE A 111 21.55 -22.41 14.02
N THR A 112 20.70 -23.38 13.68
CA THR A 112 19.72 -23.96 14.62
C THR A 112 20.19 -25.32 15.12
N THR A 113 20.12 -25.54 16.43
CA THR A 113 20.51 -26.80 17.09
C THR A 113 19.52 -27.95 16.82
N GLY A 114 20.01 -29.19 16.93
CA GLY A 114 19.24 -30.43 16.75
C GLY A 114 18.12 -30.63 17.78
N ASN A 115 17.24 -31.63 17.56
CA ASN A 115 16.11 -31.92 18.45
C ASN A 115 16.43 -32.83 19.64
N ASP A 116 17.65 -33.36 19.72
CA ASP A 116 18.09 -34.18 20.85
C ASP A 116 19.42 -33.72 21.49
N ASN A 117 19.90 -32.51 21.14
CA ASN A 117 21.14 -31.94 21.64
C ASN A 117 21.13 -31.75 23.18
N PHE A 118 19.96 -31.48 23.78
CA PHE A 118 19.83 -31.43 25.24
C PHE A 118 20.12 -32.78 25.91
N THR A 119 19.63 -33.87 25.31
CA THR A 119 19.76 -35.23 25.84
C THR A 119 21.10 -35.85 25.48
N SER A 120 21.62 -35.54 24.29
CA SER A 120 22.90 -36.02 23.76
C SER A 120 23.84 -34.86 23.51
N LYS A 121 24.45 -34.39 24.60
CA LYS A 121 25.33 -33.22 24.64
C LYS A 121 26.56 -33.36 23.74
N GLY A 122 27.07 -32.23 23.25
CA GLY A 122 28.33 -32.16 22.53
C GLY A 122 28.27 -32.29 21.01
N ARG A 123 27.08 -32.48 20.44
CA ARG A 123 26.89 -32.76 19.01
C ARG A 123 26.88 -31.53 18.10
N ASN A 124 26.89 -30.33 18.69
CA ASN A 124 26.96 -29.07 17.95
C ASN A 124 28.35 -28.86 17.30
N PRO A 125 28.42 -28.15 16.15
CA PRO A 125 29.67 -27.65 15.61
C PRO A 125 30.44 -26.83 16.67
N MET A 126 31.74 -27.08 16.81
CA MET A 126 32.65 -26.33 17.68
C MET A 126 33.62 -25.47 16.85
N SER A 127 34.07 -25.97 15.70
CA SER A 127 34.94 -25.21 14.79
C SER A 127 34.52 -25.45 13.35
N TRP A 128 34.47 -24.39 12.54
CA TRP A 128 34.08 -24.46 11.14
C TRP A 128 34.60 -23.30 10.30
N LYS A 129 34.57 -23.47 8.98
CA LYS A 129 34.93 -22.47 7.97
C LYS A 129 33.79 -22.30 6.96
N LEU A 130 33.51 -21.07 6.59
CA LEU A 130 32.58 -20.71 5.52
C LEU A 130 33.37 -20.15 4.34
N TYR A 131 33.10 -20.66 3.14
CA TYR A 131 33.74 -20.25 1.90
C TYR A 131 32.71 -19.85 0.85
N GLY A 132 33.13 -19.03 -0.12
CA GLY A 132 32.32 -18.61 -1.26
C GLY A 132 33.08 -18.68 -2.59
N ASN A 133 32.35 -18.92 -3.68
CA ASN A 133 32.82 -18.77 -5.06
C ASN A 133 31.66 -18.43 -6.02
N ASN A 134 31.98 -18.14 -7.29
CA ASN A 134 30.99 -17.84 -8.34
C ASN A 134 31.04 -18.81 -9.54
N VAL A 135 31.81 -19.89 -9.44
CA VAL A 135 32.04 -20.84 -10.54
C VAL A 135 31.18 -22.09 -10.39
N GLY A 136 30.92 -22.53 -9.16
CA GLY A 136 30.17 -23.75 -8.87
C GLY A 136 30.84 -24.63 -7.82
N LYS A 137 30.36 -25.87 -7.69
CA LYS A 137 30.86 -26.83 -6.68
C LYS A 137 32.35 -27.18 -6.81
N ASP A 138 32.90 -27.10 -8.02
CA ASP A 138 34.29 -27.42 -8.36
C ASP A 138 35.18 -26.17 -8.47
N GLY A 139 34.67 -25.00 -8.08
CA GLY A 139 35.40 -23.73 -8.13
C GLY A 139 36.39 -23.54 -6.99
N GLU A 140 37.41 -22.70 -7.23
CA GLU A 140 38.35 -22.25 -6.20
C GLU A 140 37.60 -21.53 -5.06
N TRP A 141 37.82 -21.97 -3.82
CA TRP A 141 37.09 -21.50 -2.65
C TRP A 141 37.80 -20.33 -1.99
N THR A 142 37.10 -19.20 -1.84
CA THR A 142 37.58 -18.07 -1.04
C THR A 142 37.04 -18.16 0.38
N LEU A 143 37.91 -18.11 1.39
CA LEU A 143 37.51 -18.10 2.79
C LEU A 143 36.74 -16.82 3.11
N ILE A 144 35.52 -16.96 3.64
CA ILE A 144 34.68 -15.86 4.12
C ILE A 144 34.86 -15.69 5.63
N GLN A 145 34.80 -16.79 6.38
CA GLN A 145 34.94 -16.77 7.83
C GLN A 145 35.50 -18.09 8.34
N GLU A 146 36.27 -18.01 9.41
CA GLU A 146 36.72 -19.14 10.21
C GLU A 146 36.31 -18.91 11.67
N VAL A 147 35.66 -19.91 12.27
CA VAL A 147 35.26 -19.94 13.67
C VAL A 147 35.98 -21.11 14.32
N ASN A 148 36.69 -20.83 15.40
CA ASN A 148 37.45 -21.82 16.17
C ASN A 148 36.98 -21.81 17.62
N ASN A 149 36.66 -22.97 18.17
CA ASN A 149 36.24 -23.15 19.57
C ASN A 149 35.04 -22.27 19.95
N ASP A 150 33.95 -22.36 19.18
CA ASP A 150 32.70 -21.68 19.49
C ASP A 150 32.24 -22.01 20.91
N THR A 151 31.65 -21.02 21.57
CA THR A 151 31.02 -21.15 22.89
C THR A 151 29.58 -20.65 22.89
N LYS A 152 29.11 -20.15 21.74
CA LYS A 152 27.78 -19.57 21.58
C LYS A 152 26.72 -20.65 21.45
N LEU A 153 26.98 -21.72 20.70
CA LEU A 153 26.08 -22.85 20.55
C LEU A 153 25.98 -23.62 21.89
N GLN A 154 24.77 -23.69 22.43
CA GLN A 154 24.50 -24.48 23.63
C GLN A 154 23.78 -25.78 23.27
N ASP A 155 23.93 -26.80 24.12
CA ASP A 155 23.24 -28.09 24.02
C ASP A 155 21.78 -27.97 24.50
N VAL A 156 20.98 -27.25 23.71
CA VAL A 156 19.53 -27.07 23.84
C VAL A 156 18.87 -27.43 22.52
N ASN A 157 17.63 -27.89 22.56
CA ASN A 157 16.90 -28.28 21.35
C ASN A 157 16.31 -27.05 20.64
N TYR A 158 16.21 -27.09 19.30
CA TYR A 158 15.47 -26.11 18.48
C TYR A 158 15.87 -24.64 18.68
N THR A 159 17.11 -24.37 19.07
CA THR A 159 17.55 -23.00 19.41
C THR A 159 18.43 -22.44 18.30
N SER A 160 18.09 -21.26 17.80
CA SER A 160 18.82 -20.58 16.73
C SER A 160 19.83 -19.57 17.28
N TYR A 161 21.02 -19.54 16.68
CA TYR A 161 22.11 -18.65 17.05
C TYR A 161 22.64 -17.93 15.82
N ASP A 162 22.67 -16.60 15.87
CA ASP A 162 23.18 -15.76 14.80
C ASP A 162 24.71 -15.60 14.85
N PHE A 163 25.34 -15.55 13.70
CA PHE A 163 26.75 -15.26 13.52
C PHE A 163 26.89 -14.16 12.47
N THR A 164 27.76 -13.18 12.73
CA THR A 164 28.09 -12.14 11.75
C THR A 164 29.26 -12.61 10.90
N CYS A 165 29.21 -12.35 9.59
CA CYS A 165 30.29 -12.66 8.66
C CYS A 165 30.43 -11.54 7.62
N GLY A 166 31.54 -11.50 6.88
CA GLY A 166 31.75 -10.44 5.89
C GLY A 166 33.04 -10.60 5.09
N GLY A 167 33.02 -10.10 3.85
CA GLY A 167 34.19 -10.15 2.95
C GLY A 167 34.10 -9.24 1.72
N GLY A 168 33.13 -8.32 1.65
CA GLY A 168 32.95 -7.33 0.58
C GLY A 168 32.69 -7.88 -0.83
N LYS A 169 32.75 -9.20 -1.02
CA LYS A 169 32.60 -9.88 -2.31
C LYS A 169 31.29 -10.64 -2.36
N SER A 170 30.64 -10.60 -3.52
CA SER A 170 29.40 -11.32 -3.79
C SER A 170 29.70 -12.76 -4.24
N TYR A 171 28.98 -13.72 -3.70
CA TYR A 171 29.12 -15.15 -4.03
C TYR A 171 27.76 -15.78 -4.33
N LYS A 172 27.74 -16.73 -5.27
CA LYS A 172 26.55 -17.54 -5.59
C LYS A 172 26.62 -18.94 -4.98
N TYR A 173 27.82 -19.50 -4.83
CA TYR A 173 28.06 -20.84 -4.30
C TYR A 173 28.85 -20.75 -3.01
N PHE A 174 28.49 -21.57 -2.04
CA PHE A 174 29.06 -21.57 -0.70
C PHE A 174 29.45 -22.97 -0.26
N LYS A 175 30.48 -23.07 0.57
CA LYS A 175 30.90 -24.31 1.25
C LYS A 175 31.00 -24.04 2.74
N TRP A 176 30.27 -24.81 3.54
CA TRP A 176 30.38 -24.80 4.99
C TRP A 176 31.07 -26.08 5.45
N GLU A 177 32.20 -25.95 6.13
CA GLU A 177 33.11 -27.03 6.49
C GLU A 177 33.34 -27.04 8.00
N ILE A 178 32.84 -28.06 8.68
CA ILE A 178 32.92 -28.27 10.12
C ILE A 178 34.13 -29.16 10.41
N SER A 179 35.06 -28.66 11.21
CA SER A 179 36.32 -29.33 11.54
C SER A 179 36.34 -29.92 12.95
N ALA A 180 35.43 -29.51 13.83
CA ALA A 180 35.30 -30.08 15.18
C ALA A 180 33.87 -29.94 15.71
N ILE A 181 33.50 -30.82 16.64
CA ILE A 181 32.29 -30.76 17.47
C ILE A 181 32.68 -30.74 18.94
N HIS A 182 31.76 -30.30 19.82
CA HIS A 182 32.07 -30.08 21.23
C HIS A 182 32.47 -31.35 21.99
N SER A 183 31.87 -32.52 21.70
CA SER A 183 32.33 -33.83 22.16
C SER A 183 31.66 -35.00 21.43
N GLY A 184 32.27 -36.19 21.46
CA GLY A 184 31.74 -37.41 20.82
C GLY A 184 32.13 -37.54 19.35
N ASP A 185 31.47 -38.45 18.63
CA ASP A 185 31.69 -38.74 17.20
C ASP A 185 30.48 -38.43 16.31
N VAL A 186 29.42 -37.81 16.84
CA VAL A 186 28.16 -37.52 16.12
C VAL A 186 27.90 -36.02 16.04
N LEU A 187 27.82 -35.49 14.82
CA LEU A 187 27.37 -34.13 14.52
C LEU A 187 25.84 -34.09 14.41
N GLN A 188 25.21 -33.04 14.95
CA GLN A 188 23.79 -32.78 14.72
C GLN A 188 23.50 -31.28 14.59
N VAL A 189 22.87 -30.89 13.47
CA VAL A 189 22.46 -29.51 13.16
C VAL A 189 21.05 -29.53 12.56
N GLY A 190 20.17 -28.64 13.01
CA GLY A 190 18.81 -28.50 12.49
C GLY A 190 18.80 -27.77 11.14
N GLU A 191 19.12 -26.48 11.15
CA GLU A 191 19.04 -25.59 9.99
C GLU A 191 20.28 -24.67 9.90
N PHE A 192 20.70 -24.33 8.68
CA PHE A 192 21.74 -23.32 8.40
C PHE A 192 21.20 -22.25 7.43
N GLU A 193 21.04 -21.01 7.91
CA GLU A 193 20.47 -19.91 7.12
C GLU A 193 21.53 -18.83 6.85
N LEU A 194 21.95 -18.65 5.58
CA LEU A 194 22.91 -17.62 5.21
C LEU A 194 22.20 -16.30 4.85
N LYS A 195 22.74 -15.17 5.30
CA LYS A 195 22.18 -13.82 5.07
C LYS A 195 22.98 -13.11 3.98
N LEU A 196 22.36 -12.80 2.84
CA LEU A 196 23.00 -12.19 1.67
C LEU A 196 22.43 -10.81 1.32
N GLN A 197 23.29 -9.88 0.89
CA GLN A 197 22.94 -8.59 0.30
C GLN A 197 23.10 -8.65 -1.24
N THR A 198 22.02 -8.42 -2.01
CA THR A 198 21.94 -8.78 -3.45
C THR A 198 22.02 -7.61 -4.47
N CYS A 199 21.94 -6.34 -4.06
CA CYS A 199 22.09 -5.18 -4.97
C CYS A 199 23.43 -4.45 -4.69
N THR A 200 24.41 -4.54 -5.60
CA THR A 200 25.72 -3.85 -5.47
C THR A 200 25.73 -2.41 -6.02
N HIS A 201 24.60 -1.95 -6.56
CA HIS A 201 24.43 -0.62 -7.18
C HIS A 201 25.40 -0.31 -8.34
N THR A 202 25.86 -1.36 -9.02
CA THR A 202 26.71 -1.34 -10.21
C THR A 202 26.09 -2.20 -11.32
N ASN A 203 26.11 -1.69 -12.55
CA ASN A 203 25.69 -2.42 -13.76
C ASN A 203 26.71 -3.53 -14.08
N ALA A 204 26.33 -4.44 -14.98
CA ALA A 204 27.15 -5.60 -15.36
C ALA A 204 28.52 -5.24 -15.98
N ASP A 205 28.68 -4.00 -16.47
CA ASP A 205 29.92 -3.44 -17.01
C ASP A 205 30.79 -2.73 -15.94
N GLY A 206 30.36 -2.74 -14.68
CA GLY A 206 31.03 -2.06 -13.57
C GLY A 206 30.69 -0.56 -13.45
N SER A 207 29.91 0.01 -14.36
CA SER A 207 29.41 1.38 -14.24
C SER A 207 28.38 1.50 -13.10
N SER A 208 28.19 2.69 -12.54
CA SER A 208 27.20 2.87 -11.48
C SER A 208 25.79 2.64 -12.02
N ALA A 209 25.01 1.79 -11.34
CA ALA A 209 23.59 1.62 -11.60
C ALA A 209 22.75 2.74 -10.97
N LEU A 210 23.38 3.75 -10.39
CA LEU A 210 22.69 4.91 -9.83
C LEU A 210 22.35 5.86 -10.97
N GLY A 211 21.06 6.12 -11.16
CA GLY A 211 20.57 7.08 -12.15
C GLY A 211 20.90 8.52 -11.77
N ASN A 212 20.14 9.49 -12.30
CA ASN A 212 20.35 10.89 -11.96
C ASN A 212 20.14 11.16 -10.46
N ALA A 213 20.85 12.16 -9.95
CA ALA A 213 20.68 12.65 -8.59
C ALA A 213 19.22 13.08 -8.39
N ILE A 214 18.55 12.49 -7.39
CA ILE A 214 17.18 12.84 -7.03
C ILE A 214 17.20 14.08 -6.14
N LYS A 215 18.05 14.05 -5.10
CA LYS A 215 18.18 15.11 -4.11
C LYS A 215 19.61 15.17 -3.60
N THR A 216 20.18 16.37 -3.54
CA THR A 216 21.45 16.61 -2.87
C THR A 216 21.19 17.32 -1.55
N VAL A 217 21.72 16.77 -0.47
CA VAL A 217 21.76 17.34 0.87
C VAL A 217 23.19 17.76 1.12
N GLU A 218 23.37 19.03 1.47
CA GLU A 218 24.69 19.57 1.80
C GLU A 218 25.16 19.12 3.18
N THR A 219 26.49 19.12 3.39
CA THR A 219 27.08 18.85 4.70
C THR A 219 26.62 19.88 5.72
N THR A 220 26.24 19.41 6.90
CA THR A 220 25.81 20.21 8.06
C THR A 220 26.88 20.15 9.16
N CYS A 221 26.61 20.77 10.30
CA CYS A 221 27.50 20.73 11.47
C CYS A 221 27.34 19.47 12.32
N THR A 222 26.39 18.59 11.99
CA THR A 222 26.16 17.33 12.71
C THR A 222 26.19 16.11 11.79
N GLU A 223 25.97 16.28 10.50
CA GLU A 223 25.92 15.19 9.53
C GLU A 223 26.64 15.56 8.23
N HIS A 224 27.36 14.58 7.67
CA HIS A 224 27.94 14.72 6.34
C HIS A 224 26.83 14.80 5.30
N GLY A 225 26.99 15.66 4.29
CA GLY A 225 26.01 15.82 3.23
C GLY A 225 25.88 14.53 2.44
N TYR A 226 24.82 14.36 1.67
CA TYR A 226 24.68 13.21 0.80
C TYR A 226 23.84 13.51 -0.43
N THR A 227 24.12 12.83 -1.53
CA THR A 227 23.24 12.84 -2.70
C THR A 227 22.49 11.52 -2.79
N THR A 228 21.18 11.58 -2.99
CA THR A 228 20.34 10.41 -3.26
C THR A 228 20.24 10.14 -4.75
N TYR A 229 20.20 8.86 -5.10
CA TYR A 229 20.08 8.38 -6.47
C TYR A 229 19.07 7.24 -6.52
N LYS A 230 18.32 7.10 -7.62
CA LYS A 230 17.49 5.90 -7.83
C LYS A 230 18.34 4.85 -8.54
N CYS A 231 18.49 3.68 -7.95
CA CYS A 231 19.18 2.57 -8.60
C CYS A 231 18.32 2.06 -9.77
N SER A 232 18.85 2.01 -10.98
CA SER A 232 18.16 1.48 -12.17
C SER A 232 17.94 -0.03 -12.12
N ILE A 233 18.69 -0.75 -11.27
CA ILE A 233 18.58 -2.21 -11.11
C ILE A 233 17.52 -2.54 -10.05
N CYS A 234 17.73 -2.10 -8.80
CA CYS A 234 16.86 -2.46 -7.68
C CYS A 234 15.79 -1.40 -7.34
N HIS A 235 15.74 -0.29 -8.08
CA HIS A 235 14.75 0.79 -7.93
C HIS A 235 14.75 1.51 -6.58
N SER A 236 15.64 1.11 -5.67
CA SER A 236 15.86 1.69 -4.34
C SER A 236 16.51 3.06 -4.44
N ILE A 237 16.21 3.93 -3.47
CA ILE A 237 16.88 5.23 -3.32
C ILE A 237 18.16 5.02 -2.50
N VAL A 238 19.32 5.33 -3.08
CA VAL A 238 20.66 5.13 -2.48
C VAL A 238 21.26 6.48 -2.11
N LYS A 239 21.71 6.64 -0.86
CA LYS A 239 22.44 7.83 -0.39
C LYS A 239 23.96 7.64 -0.57
N LYS A 240 24.64 8.55 -1.26
CA LYS A 240 26.11 8.68 -1.22
C LYS A 240 26.48 9.89 -0.39
N TYR A 241 27.13 9.65 0.75
CA TYR A 241 27.62 10.72 1.61
C TYR A 241 28.83 11.41 0.98
N LYS A 242 28.87 12.74 1.10
CA LYS A 242 30.01 13.59 0.77
C LYS A 242 31.12 13.31 1.79
N THR A 243 32.37 13.38 1.35
CA THR A 243 33.56 13.18 2.19
C THR A 243 34.05 14.46 2.84
N ASP A 244 33.33 15.58 2.69
CA ASP A 244 33.70 16.88 3.22
C ASP A 244 33.63 16.88 4.76
N GLU A 245 34.56 17.57 5.43
CA GLU A 245 34.49 17.79 6.88
C GLU A 245 33.14 18.42 7.28
N LEU A 246 32.61 18.05 8.46
CA LEU A 246 31.41 18.68 9.00
C LEU A 246 31.61 20.19 9.02
N LYS A 247 30.59 20.93 8.60
CA LYS A 247 30.67 22.38 8.63
C LYS A 247 30.78 22.84 10.08
N LYS A 248 31.53 23.91 10.32
CA LYS A 248 31.51 24.56 11.64
C LYS A 248 30.08 24.94 11.99
N HIS A 249 29.73 24.89 13.28
CA HIS A 249 28.46 25.42 13.75
C HIS A 249 28.31 26.87 13.28
N THR A 250 27.25 27.13 12.54
CA THR A 250 26.82 28.49 12.24
C THR A 250 25.92 28.90 13.39
N LEU A 251 26.44 29.76 14.26
CA LEU A 251 25.79 30.15 15.50
C LEU A 251 25.08 31.50 15.32
N THR A 252 23.80 31.54 15.64
CA THR A 252 23.05 32.78 15.84
C THR A 252 23.15 33.17 17.31
N TYR A 253 23.48 34.44 17.54
CA TYR A 253 23.45 35.04 18.87
C TYR A 253 22.01 35.34 19.27
N HIS A 254 21.64 34.93 20.48
CA HIS A 254 20.37 35.25 21.11
C HIS A 254 20.64 36.09 22.36
N GLU A 255 20.20 37.34 22.33
CA GLU A 255 20.22 38.23 23.48
C GLU A 255 19.37 37.68 24.63
N ALA A 256 19.75 37.99 25.87
CA ALA A 256 19.00 37.57 27.05
C ALA A 256 17.57 38.15 27.02
N LYS A 257 16.56 37.29 27.02
CA LYS A 257 15.14 37.67 26.93
C LYS A 257 14.24 36.60 27.56
N ASP A 258 13.06 37.00 28.04
CA ASP A 258 11.97 36.11 28.46
C ASP A 258 12.40 34.98 29.42
N GLY A 259 13.25 35.32 30.39
CA GLY A 259 13.73 34.39 31.41
C GLY A 259 14.88 33.47 30.98
N VAL A 260 15.47 33.69 29.79
CA VAL A 260 16.60 32.92 29.26
C VAL A 260 17.86 33.81 29.22
N LYS A 261 19.00 33.24 29.60
CA LYS A 261 20.33 33.84 29.46
C LYS A 261 20.66 34.05 27.99
N GLU A 262 21.56 34.99 27.73
CA GLU A 262 22.18 35.09 26.43
C GLU A 262 22.85 33.75 26.06
N HIS A 263 22.74 33.37 24.79
CA HIS A 263 23.28 32.12 24.30
C HIS A 263 23.47 32.16 22.79
N TRP A 264 24.17 31.16 22.27
CA TRP A 264 24.35 30.94 20.86
C TRP A 264 23.64 29.66 20.47
N GLN A 265 22.76 29.73 19.48
CA GLN A 265 22.09 28.54 18.95
C GLN A 265 22.65 28.25 17.56
N CYS A 266 22.96 26.99 17.29
CA CYS A 266 23.33 26.63 15.93
C CYS A 266 22.10 26.60 15.03
N ASP A 267 22.09 27.39 13.96
CA ASP A 267 20.96 27.47 13.01
C ASP A 267 20.68 26.16 12.29
N VAL A 268 21.67 25.25 12.30
CA VAL A 268 21.65 24.01 11.54
C VAL A 268 21.28 22.80 12.40
N CYS A 269 21.79 22.70 13.62
CA CYS A 269 21.50 21.56 14.51
C CYS A 269 20.72 21.92 15.77
N HIS A 270 20.40 23.19 15.98
CA HIS A 270 19.62 23.73 17.09
C HIS A 270 20.19 23.47 18.50
N LYS A 271 21.43 23.00 18.60
CA LYS A 271 22.18 22.91 19.85
C LYS A 271 22.52 24.29 20.40
N TYR A 272 22.58 24.38 21.72
CA TYR A 272 22.85 25.62 22.45
C TYR A 272 24.28 25.66 22.96
N PHE A 273 24.89 26.84 22.91
CA PHE A 273 26.27 27.09 23.31
C PHE A 273 26.34 28.34 24.19
N SER A 274 27.27 28.34 25.14
CA SER A 274 27.49 29.48 26.04
C SER A 274 28.49 30.51 25.49
N ASP A 275 29.03 30.29 24.29
CA ASP A 275 30.03 31.13 23.65
C ASP A 275 29.92 31.11 22.12
N ALA A 276 30.41 32.17 21.47
CA ALA A 276 30.35 32.36 20.02
C ALA A 276 31.27 31.41 19.23
N ASP A 277 32.22 30.75 19.89
CA ASP A 277 33.19 29.84 19.26
C ASP A 277 32.71 28.37 19.30
N ALA A 278 31.50 28.10 19.80
CA ALA A 278 30.94 26.76 19.99
C ALA A 278 31.83 25.83 20.85
N THR A 279 32.59 26.39 21.79
CA THR A 279 33.54 25.61 22.61
C THR A 279 32.86 24.86 23.74
N GLN A 280 31.71 25.36 24.22
CA GLN A 280 30.94 24.73 25.29
C GLN A 280 29.46 24.58 24.91
N GLU A 281 29.07 23.34 24.57
CA GLU A 281 27.66 22.96 24.42
C GLU A 281 26.97 22.94 25.80
N VAL A 282 25.79 23.55 25.88
CA VAL A 282 25.00 23.66 27.11
C VAL A 282 23.58 23.16 26.88
N SER A 283 22.92 22.69 27.93
CA SER A 283 21.50 22.33 27.85
C SER A 283 20.63 23.59 27.96
N TYR A 284 19.48 23.59 27.29
CA TYR A 284 18.53 24.71 27.39
C TYR A 284 18.11 25.00 28.84
N ALA A 285 17.97 23.97 29.69
CA ALA A 285 17.65 24.13 31.11
C ALA A 285 18.71 24.95 31.87
N SER A 286 19.99 24.84 31.51
CA SER A 286 21.06 25.62 32.14
C SER A 286 21.07 27.10 31.74
N LEU A 287 20.39 27.43 30.64
CA LEU A 287 20.21 28.80 30.15
C LEU A 287 19.07 29.54 30.87
N LEU A 288 18.22 28.85 31.62
CA LEU A 288 17.08 29.50 32.29
C LEU A 288 17.52 30.27 33.53
N TYR A 289 16.93 31.45 33.72
CA TYR A 289 17.05 32.22 34.95
C TYR A 289 16.23 31.61 36.10
N PRO A 290 16.66 31.78 37.37
CA PRO A 290 15.91 31.30 38.52
C PRO A 290 14.52 31.96 38.58
N ALA A 291 13.51 31.13 38.81
CA ALA A 291 12.12 31.54 38.92
C ALA A 291 11.75 31.84 40.38
N TYR A 292 10.95 32.88 40.61
CA TYR A 292 10.51 33.34 41.93
C TYR A 292 9.15 34.06 41.85
N ALA A 293 8.56 34.35 43.01
CA ALA A 293 7.34 35.15 43.13
C ALA A 293 7.56 36.41 43.97
N VAL A 294 6.92 37.52 43.61
CA VAL A 294 6.98 38.80 44.32
C VAL A 294 5.57 39.21 44.71
N PHE A 295 5.37 39.59 45.98
CA PHE A 295 4.08 40.07 46.47
C PHE A 295 4.08 41.58 46.67
N GLU A 296 3.15 42.27 46.03
CA GLU A 296 2.91 43.69 46.22
C GLU A 296 1.71 43.92 47.15
N GLY A 297 1.97 44.30 48.39
CA GLY A 297 0.93 44.42 49.43
C GLY A 297 -0.11 45.52 49.19
N SER A 298 0.23 46.59 48.46
CA SER A 298 -0.69 47.70 48.15
C SER A 298 -1.82 47.26 47.20
N THR A 299 -1.49 46.44 46.21
CA THR A 299 -2.43 45.92 45.20
C THR A 299 -2.96 44.54 45.57
N GLY A 300 -2.25 43.78 46.42
CA GLY A 300 -2.53 42.38 46.69
C GLY A 300 -2.15 41.47 45.52
N THR A 301 -1.17 41.89 44.70
CA THR A 301 -0.75 41.15 43.51
C THR A 301 0.42 40.24 43.82
N LEU A 302 0.30 38.95 43.48
CA LEU A 302 1.42 38.00 43.48
C LEU A 302 1.89 37.79 42.04
N THR A 303 3.14 38.16 41.73
CA THR A 303 3.69 38.05 40.38
C THR A 303 4.80 37.02 40.30
N PHE A 304 4.67 36.05 39.39
CA PHE A 304 5.67 35.04 39.07
C PHE A 304 6.58 35.53 37.94
N LYS A 305 7.90 35.47 38.15
CA LYS A 305 8.92 35.98 37.20
C LYS A 305 10.17 35.10 37.19
N CYS A 306 10.98 35.24 36.14
CA CYS A 306 12.34 34.73 36.07
C CYS A 306 13.31 35.90 35.81
N SER A 307 14.43 35.98 36.55
CA SER A 307 15.43 37.03 36.31
C SER A 307 16.84 36.62 36.77
N PRO A 308 17.92 37.32 36.34
CA PRO A 308 19.30 37.00 36.69
C PRO A 308 19.57 36.86 38.19
N SER A 309 18.85 37.62 39.01
CA SER A 309 18.99 37.61 40.46
C SER A 309 17.64 37.76 41.14
N LYS A 310 17.34 36.86 42.09
CA LYS A 310 16.15 36.95 42.93
C LYS A 310 16.21 38.21 43.83
N PRO A 311 15.21 39.11 43.80
CA PRO A 311 15.16 40.27 44.69
C PRO A 311 15.05 39.89 46.17
N GLU A 312 15.55 40.75 47.06
CA GLU A 312 15.36 40.59 48.51
C GLU A 312 13.86 40.64 48.86
N GLY A 313 13.39 39.70 49.69
CA GLY A 313 11.98 39.56 50.04
C GLY A 313 11.11 38.80 49.03
N ALA A 314 11.66 38.37 47.88
CA ALA A 314 10.95 37.50 46.94
C ALA A 314 10.88 36.04 47.43
N TYR A 315 9.77 35.37 47.11
CA TYR A 315 9.47 34.00 47.50
C TYR A 315 10.05 33.02 46.47
N ASP A 316 10.70 31.96 46.96
CA ASP A 316 11.06 30.83 46.10
C ASP A 316 9.79 30.05 45.71
N LEU A 317 9.78 29.46 44.52
CA LEU A 317 8.70 28.56 44.12
C LEU A 317 8.61 27.38 45.09
N ASN A 318 7.38 26.92 45.39
CA ASN A 318 7.12 25.82 46.33
C ASN A 318 7.59 26.06 47.78
N ARG A 319 7.94 27.30 48.16
CA ARG A 319 8.01 27.72 49.56
C ARG A 319 6.70 28.41 49.92
N ASP A 320 5.91 27.74 50.75
CA ASP A 320 4.54 28.12 51.11
C ASP A 320 4.41 29.61 51.50
N TRP A 321 3.73 30.41 50.67
CA TRP A 321 3.39 31.82 50.95
C TRP A 321 2.03 31.97 51.67
N LYS A 322 1.61 30.94 52.42
CA LYS A 322 0.42 30.94 53.28
C LYS A 322 0.30 32.12 54.23
N ALA A 323 1.41 32.73 54.66
CA ALA A 323 1.37 33.93 55.50
C ALA A 323 0.68 35.12 54.80
N ILE A 324 0.79 35.20 53.47
CA ILE A 324 0.20 36.29 52.66
C ILE A 324 -1.04 35.88 51.87
N SER A 325 -1.44 34.59 51.86
CA SER A 325 -2.52 34.10 50.99
C SER A 325 -3.85 34.85 51.15
N ARG A 326 -4.19 35.26 52.39
CA ARG A 326 -5.38 36.08 52.67
C ARG A 326 -5.33 37.51 52.10
N ASN A 327 -4.17 37.97 51.65
CA ASN A 327 -4.00 39.30 51.06
C ASN A 327 -3.87 39.25 49.53
N ILE A 328 -3.79 38.05 48.93
CA ILE A 328 -3.69 37.88 47.47
C ILE A 328 -5.07 38.08 46.84
N LYS A 329 -5.16 39.06 45.93
CA LYS A 329 -6.37 39.41 45.16
C LYS A 329 -6.21 39.15 43.66
N LYS A 330 -4.97 39.18 43.18
CA LYS A 330 -4.59 39.02 41.78
C LYS A 330 -3.31 38.20 41.67
N VAL A 331 -3.24 37.31 40.69
CA VAL A 331 -2.02 36.60 40.30
C VAL A 331 -1.62 37.04 38.90
N VAL A 332 -0.32 37.23 38.68
CA VAL A 332 0.24 37.55 37.36
C VAL A 332 1.39 36.60 37.08
N PHE A 333 1.33 35.91 35.95
CA PHE A 333 2.49 35.24 35.36
C PHE A 333 3.09 36.18 34.32
N ASP A 334 4.28 36.70 34.61
CA ASP A 334 5.01 37.56 33.70
C ASP A 334 5.51 36.74 32.49
N ALA A 335 5.65 37.34 31.31
CA ALA A 335 6.14 36.64 30.12
C ALA A 335 7.50 35.96 30.34
N SER A 336 8.35 36.50 31.23
CA SER A 336 9.60 35.87 31.65
C SER A 336 9.42 34.49 32.31
N PHE A 337 8.23 34.17 32.78
CA PHE A 337 7.90 32.89 33.41
C PHE A 337 7.55 31.79 32.41
N ALA A 338 7.38 32.09 31.12
CA ALA A 338 6.99 31.12 30.08
C ALA A 338 7.90 29.88 30.01
N ASN A 339 9.17 30.06 30.35
CA ASN A 339 10.18 29.00 30.36
C ASN A 339 10.37 28.33 31.73
N ALA A 340 9.70 28.80 32.79
CA ALA A 340 9.70 28.10 34.07
C ALA A 340 9.05 26.72 33.91
N ARG A 341 9.63 25.71 34.56
CA ARG A 341 9.18 24.32 34.53
C ARG A 341 9.05 23.77 35.95
N PRO A 342 8.08 24.26 36.74
CA PRO A 342 7.88 23.76 38.09
C PRO A 342 7.54 22.27 38.07
N THR A 343 8.10 21.52 39.01
CA THR A 343 7.81 20.08 39.18
C THR A 343 6.65 19.81 40.13
N SER A 344 6.20 20.84 40.84
CA SER A 344 5.12 20.83 41.82
C SER A 344 4.45 22.20 41.88
N CYS A 345 3.14 22.18 42.09
CA CYS A 345 2.29 23.35 42.35
C CYS A 345 1.57 23.23 43.71
N TYR A 346 2.15 22.43 44.61
CA TYR A 346 1.61 22.17 45.95
C TYR A 346 1.31 23.47 46.69
N MET A 347 0.03 23.67 47.04
CA MET A 347 -0.47 24.82 47.80
C MET A 347 -0.27 26.22 47.18
N TRP A 348 0.03 26.34 45.89
CA TRP A 348 0.36 27.65 45.28
C TRP A 348 -0.71 28.73 45.50
N PHE A 349 -2.01 28.43 45.41
CA PHE A 349 -3.06 29.42 45.68
C PHE A 349 -3.97 28.98 46.83
N TYR A 350 -3.46 28.13 47.71
CA TYR A 350 -4.24 27.62 48.84
C TYR A 350 -4.62 28.74 49.82
N GLY A 351 -5.91 28.87 50.10
CA GLY A 351 -6.45 29.87 51.02
C GLY A 351 -6.46 31.30 50.48
N CYS A 352 -6.26 31.50 49.18
CA CYS A 352 -6.38 32.81 48.53
C CYS A 352 -7.85 33.23 48.37
N PHE A 353 -8.53 33.46 49.51
CA PHE A 353 -9.99 33.66 49.55
C PHE A 353 -10.50 34.81 48.68
N TYR A 354 -9.66 35.84 48.46
CA TYR A 354 -10.01 37.05 47.72
C TYR A 354 -9.42 37.10 46.30
N LEU A 355 -8.81 36.01 45.81
CA LEU A 355 -8.30 35.93 44.45
C LEU A 355 -9.47 36.01 43.45
N THR A 356 -9.43 36.99 42.56
CA THR A 356 -10.48 37.24 41.55
C THR A 356 -9.99 37.11 40.12
N THR A 357 -8.70 37.37 39.87
CA THR A 357 -8.14 37.47 38.53
C THR A 357 -6.77 36.81 38.47
N ILE A 358 -6.51 36.04 37.40
CA ILE A 358 -5.20 35.51 37.05
C ILE A 358 -4.88 35.99 35.63
N GLU A 359 -3.75 36.67 35.46
CA GLU A 359 -3.28 37.18 34.17
C GLU A 359 -2.01 36.45 33.73
N GLY A 360 -1.84 36.27 32.42
CA GLY A 360 -0.67 35.62 31.82
C GLY A 360 -0.60 34.12 32.03
N ILE A 361 -1.72 33.45 32.32
CA ILE A 361 -1.76 32.01 32.60
C ILE A 361 -1.23 31.14 31.44
N GLU A 362 -1.20 31.67 30.22
CA GLU A 362 -0.54 31.09 29.04
C GLU A 362 0.99 30.97 29.19
N TYR A 363 1.60 31.78 30.05
CA TYR A 363 3.03 31.68 30.41
C TYR A 363 3.29 30.67 31.52
N PHE A 364 2.28 29.94 31.99
CA PHE A 364 2.42 28.94 33.03
C PHE A 364 2.47 27.53 32.44
N ASN A 365 3.68 27.02 32.22
CA ASN A 365 3.89 25.67 31.70
C ASN A 365 3.86 24.62 32.82
N THR A 366 2.92 23.67 32.74
CA THR A 366 2.74 22.60 33.74
C THR A 366 3.24 21.22 33.30
N GLU A 367 3.98 21.10 32.19
CA GLU A 367 4.36 19.80 31.60
C GLU A 367 5.11 18.86 32.55
N ASN A 368 5.90 19.42 33.46
CA ASN A 368 6.72 18.66 34.43
C ASN A 368 6.07 18.57 35.82
N VAL A 369 4.87 19.12 36.01
CA VAL A 369 4.20 19.13 37.30
C VAL A 369 3.68 17.72 37.62
N THR A 370 4.08 17.20 38.78
CA THR A 370 3.65 15.90 39.29
C THR A 370 2.64 16.01 40.44
N ASN A 371 2.65 17.14 41.16
CA ASN A 371 1.85 17.36 42.35
C ASN A 371 1.05 18.67 42.24
N MET A 372 -0.28 18.58 42.20
CA MET A 372 -1.22 19.70 42.15
C MET A 372 -2.08 19.81 43.41
N ARG A 373 -1.66 19.21 44.54
CA ARG A 373 -2.48 19.23 45.76
C ARG A 373 -2.73 20.66 46.22
N TYR A 374 -3.97 20.95 46.60
CA TYR A 374 -4.43 22.24 47.11
C TYR A 374 -4.22 23.45 46.19
N MET A 375 -3.85 23.24 44.92
CA MET A 375 -3.33 24.32 44.06
C MET A 375 -4.25 25.55 44.03
N PHE A 376 -5.57 25.36 43.90
CA PHE A 376 -6.57 26.44 43.94
C PHE A 376 -7.50 26.35 45.16
N GLY A 377 -7.22 25.46 46.13
CA GLY A 377 -8.09 25.20 47.26
C GLY A 377 -8.38 26.46 48.08
N GLY A 378 -9.64 26.86 48.17
CA GLY A 378 -10.08 28.02 48.93
C GLY A 378 -10.08 29.33 48.14
N CYS A 379 -9.97 29.31 46.81
CA CYS A 379 -10.15 30.51 45.97
C CYS A 379 -11.64 30.89 45.87
N ARG A 380 -12.22 31.37 46.98
CA ARG A 380 -13.67 31.60 47.12
C ARG A 380 -14.23 32.72 46.25
N SER A 381 -13.41 33.67 45.82
CA SER A 381 -13.82 34.80 44.98
C SER A 381 -13.58 34.59 43.47
N LEU A 382 -12.97 33.48 43.08
CA LEU A 382 -12.66 33.18 41.67
C LEU A 382 -13.93 32.68 40.97
N LYS A 383 -14.39 33.39 39.94
CA LYS A 383 -15.62 33.06 39.20
C LYS A 383 -15.39 32.21 37.96
N SER A 384 -14.26 32.44 37.29
CA SER A 384 -13.82 31.72 36.11
C SER A 384 -12.32 31.43 36.22
N LEU A 385 -11.89 30.38 35.55
CA LEU A 385 -10.49 29.95 35.52
C LEU A 385 -10.22 29.32 34.16
N ASP A 386 -9.30 29.90 33.40
CA ASP A 386 -8.85 29.33 32.13
C ASP A 386 -7.72 28.33 32.41
N LEU A 387 -7.96 27.05 32.08
CA LEU A 387 -7.01 25.95 32.25
C LEU A 387 -6.56 25.35 30.92
N THR A 388 -6.85 26.02 29.79
CA THR A 388 -6.62 25.46 28.45
C THR A 388 -5.17 25.09 28.20
N ASN A 389 -4.21 25.82 28.76
CA ASN A 389 -2.76 25.56 28.60
C ASN A 389 -2.18 24.54 29.60
N PHE A 390 -2.99 23.95 30.49
CA PHE A 390 -2.49 22.98 31.46
C PHE A 390 -2.25 21.62 30.81
N ASN A 391 -1.01 21.13 30.92
CA ASN A 391 -0.66 19.74 30.69
C ASN A 391 -0.62 19.00 32.04
N THR A 392 -1.47 17.97 32.21
CA THR A 392 -1.54 17.18 33.45
C THR A 392 -1.06 15.73 33.29
N GLU A 393 -0.45 15.37 32.17
CA GLU A 393 -0.05 13.98 31.87
C GLU A 393 0.89 13.35 32.91
N ASN A 394 1.68 14.19 33.60
CA ASN A 394 2.62 13.75 34.63
C ASN A 394 2.09 13.89 36.06
N VAL A 395 0.88 14.43 36.24
CA VAL A 395 0.30 14.65 37.56
C VAL A 395 -0.14 13.32 38.18
N THR A 396 0.30 13.07 39.41
CA THR A 396 -0.10 11.90 40.19
C THR A 396 -1.06 12.23 41.33
N ASP A 397 -1.22 13.52 41.67
CA ASP A 397 -1.93 13.93 42.87
C ASP A 397 -2.69 15.26 42.69
N MET A 398 -4.02 15.19 42.85
CA MET A 398 -4.97 16.30 42.72
C MET A 398 -5.80 16.52 44.00
N TYR A 399 -5.34 16.01 45.14
CA TYR A 399 -6.00 16.19 46.43
C TYR A 399 -6.34 17.67 46.71
N TYR A 400 -7.60 17.98 47.00
CA TYR A 400 -8.07 19.34 47.32
C TYR A 400 -7.82 20.40 46.24
N MET A 401 -7.55 20.02 44.98
CA MET A 401 -7.11 20.97 43.94
C MET A 401 -8.03 22.19 43.82
N PHE A 402 -9.35 22.00 43.85
CA PHE A 402 -10.36 23.06 43.79
C PHE A 402 -11.23 23.15 45.06
N TYR A 403 -10.81 22.53 46.16
CA TYR A 403 -11.56 22.50 47.43
C TYR A 403 -12.10 23.88 47.81
N ASN A 404 -13.40 24.02 48.08
CA ASN A 404 -14.03 25.23 48.60
C ASN A 404 -13.87 26.48 47.69
N CYS A 405 -13.86 26.28 46.37
CA CYS A 405 -13.98 27.36 45.38
C CYS A 405 -15.46 27.71 45.16
N THR A 406 -16.05 28.42 46.11
CA THR A 406 -17.51 28.63 46.20
C THR A 406 -18.12 29.52 45.12
N SER A 407 -17.32 30.20 44.29
CA SER A 407 -17.79 31.09 43.22
C SER A 407 -17.57 30.56 41.81
N LEU A 408 -16.85 29.44 41.63
CA LEU A 408 -16.65 28.86 40.30
C LEU A 408 -17.97 28.24 39.81
N GLU A 409 -18.47 28.73 38.66
CA GLU A 409 -19.73 28.26 38.08
C GLU A 409 -19.55 27.15 37.06
N SER A 410 -18.45 27.15 36.31
CA SER A 410 -18.08 26.11 35.38
C SER A 410 -16.57 25.91 35.36
N LEU A 411 -16.13 24.74 34.90
CA LEU A 411 -14.72 24.43 34.73
C LEU A 411 -14.49 23.61 33.47
N ASP A 412 -13.53 24.02 32.65
CA ASP A 412 -13.11 23.29 31.46
C ASP A 412 -11.85 22.47 31.76
N LEU A 413 -12.02 21.16 31.88
CA LEU A 413 -10.96 20.17 32.08
C LEU A 413 -10.77 19.29 30.85
N THR A 414 -11.24 19.70 29.66
CA THR A 414 -11.16 18.88 28.43
C THR A 414 -9.73 18.59 27.97
N ASN A 415 -8.74 19.37 28.44
CA ASN A 415 -7.31 19.14 28.21
C ASN A 415 -6.62 18.29 29.29
N PHE A 416 -7.31 17.95 30.39
CA PHE A 416 -6.71 17.18 31.47
C PHE A 416 -6.58 15.70 31.07
N ASN A 417 -5.37 15.18 31.25
CA ASN A 417 -5.07 13.75 31.24
C ASN A 417 -4.81 13.30 32.69
N THR A 418 -5.67 12.44 33.24
CA THR A 418 -5.59 12.01 34.64
C THR A 418 -5.18 10.54 34.80
N ALA A 419 -4.68 9.90 33.74
CA ALA A 419 -4.34 8.48 33.73
C ALA A 419 -3.32 8.04 34.80
N LYS A 420 -2.49 8.97 35.31
CA LYS A 420 -1.49 8.71 36.37
C LYS A 420 -1.93 9.17 37.76
N VAL A 421 -3.10 9.78 37.89
CA VAL A 421 -3.56 10.36 39.16
C VAL A 421 -4.05 9.26 40.09
N THR A 422 -3.50 9.19 41.31
CA THR A 422 -3.87 8.20 42.32
C THR A 422 -4.70 8.78 43.47
N ASN A 423 -4.61 10.09 43.71
CA ASN A 423 -5.40 10.79 44.72
C ASN A 423 -6.17 11.98 44.11
N MET A 424 -7.49 11.94 44.25
CA MET A 424 -8.42 13.03 43.94
C MET A 424 -9.42 13.32 45.07
N THR A 425 -9.07 12.93 46.30
CA THR A 425 -9.94 13.10 47.47
C THR A 425 -10.31 14.58 47.63
N ASP A 426 -11.60 14.85 47.83
CA ASP A 426 -12.16 16.19 48.05
C ASP A 426 -11.82 17.23 46.95
N MET A 427 -11.46 16.80 45.73
CA MET A 427 -10.97 17.69 44.66
C MET A 427 -11.89 18.88 44.38
N PHE A 428 -13.21 18.68 44.37
CA PHE A 428 -14.23 19.72 44.14
C PHE A 428 -15.09 20.02 45.38
N ARG A 429 -14.79 19.44 46.55
CA ARG A 429 -15.64 19.55 47.73
C ARG A 429 -15.96 21.00 48.06
N LYS A 430 -17.24 21.31 48.34
CA LYS A 430 -17.78 22.65 48.62
C LYS A 430 -17.64 23.66 47.47
N CYS A 431 -17.49 23.22 46.22
CA CYS A 431 -17.69 24.08 45.05
C CYS A 431 -19.19 24.31 44.80
N SER A 432 -19.86 25.01 45.71
CA SER A 432 -21.33 25.09 45.76
C SER A 432 -21.98 25.82 44.58
N ALA A 433 -21.21 26.64 43.84
CA ALA A 433 -21.71 27.35 42.65
C ALA A 433 -21.53 26.55 41.35
N LEU A 434 -20.77 25.46 41.36
CA LEU A 434 -20.37 24.72 40.17
C LEU A 434 -21.57 24.01 39.56
N LYS A 435 -21.89 24.35 38.31
CA LYS A 435 -23.03 23.84 37.53
C LYS A 435 -22.60 22.78 36.53
N THR A 436 -21.44 22.97 35.89
CA THR A 436 -20.95 22.08 34.83
C THR A 436 -19.45 21.94 34.89
N ILE A 437 -18.98 20.71 34.74
CA ILE A 437 -17.56 20.37 34.61
C ILE A 437 -17.41 19.70 33.25
N TYR A 438 -16.59 20.28 32.39
CA TYR A 438 -16.33 19.72 31.08
C TYR A 438 -15.08 18.86 31.09
N ALA A 439 -15.11 17.71 30.45
CA ALA A 439 -13.97 16.81 30.37
C ALA A 439 -13.93 16.07 29.04
N SER A 440 -12.78 15.50 28.72
CA SER A 440 -12.60 14.56 27.60
C SER A 440 -12.53 13.13 28.11
N ASP A 441 -12.45 12.18 27.18
CA ASP A 441 -12.15 10.77 27.44
C ASP A 441 -10.80 10.55 28.15
N LYS A 442 -9.90 11.54 28.14
CA LYS A 442 -8.62 11.49 28.87
C LYS A 442 -8.73 11.77 30.37
N PHE A 443 -9.88 12.28 30.84
CA PHE A 443 -10.17 12.39 32.26
C PHE A 443 -10.70 11.04 32.76
N VAL A 444 -9.78 10.17 33.18
CA VAL A 444 -10.07 8.83 33.71
C VAL A 444 -9.77 8.75 35.21
N THR A 445 -10.48 7.88 35.91
CA THR A 445 -10.27 7.66 37.35
C THR A 445 -9.79 6.24 37.68
N ASP A 446 -9.37 5.47 36.68
CA ASP A 446 -9.04 4.04 36.84
C ASP A 446 -7.90 3.75 37.83
N GLN A 447 -6.97 4.69 37.98
CA GLN A 447 -5.83 4.58 38.90
C GLN A 447 -6.07 5.28 40.25
N VAL A 448 -7.26 5.88 40.46
CA VAL A 448 -7.57 6.63 41.68
C VAL A 448 -7.86 5.64 42.82
N THR A 449 -6.95 5.57 43.79
CA THR A 449 -7.11 4.76 45.01
C THR A 449 -7.65 5.59 46.18
N GLU A 450 -7.47 6.90 46.14
CA GLU A 450 -7.92 7.85 47.17
C GLU A 450 -8.82 8.93 46.53
N GLY A 451 -10.13 8.70 46.50
CA GLY A 451 -11.07 9.61 45.84
C GLY A 451 -12.39 9.80 46.57
N SER A 452 -12.39 9.82 47.91
CA SER A 452 -13.60 10.07 48.71
C SER A 452 -14.01 11.55 48.68
N ASP A 453 -15.30 11.83 48.92
CA ASP A 453 -15.86 13.17 49.12
C ASP A 453 -15.56 14.19 47.99
N MET A 454 -15.13 13.74 46.81
CA MET A 454 -14.75 14.57 45.66
C MET A 454 -15.78 15.66 45.35
N PHE A 455 -17.08 15.33 45.37
CA PHE A 455 -18.19 16.21 45.04
C PHE A 455 -19.03 16.64 46.25
N TYR A 456 -18.59 16.34 47.48
CA TYR A 456 -19.35 16.68 48.70
C TYR A 456 -19.72 18.16 48.74
N HIS A 457 -21.01 18.48 48.90
CA HIS A 457 -21.57 19.85 48.88
C HIS A 457 -21.44 20.61 47.53
N CYS A 458 -21.44 19.92 46.39
CA CYS A 458 -21.56 20.53 45.06
C CYS A 458 -23.01 20.59 44.58
N PHE A 459 -23.86 21.29 45.34
CA PHE A 459 -25.33 21.23 45.22
C PHE A 459 -25.91 21.63 43.84
N ASN A 460 -25.16 22.40 43.05
CA ASN A 460 -25.63 22.93 41.76
C ASN A 460 -25.20 22.08 40.56
N LEU A 461 -24.44 21.00 40.75
CA LEU A 461 -24.15 20.06 39.67
C LEU A 461 -25.44 19.38 39.22
N LYS A 462 -25.57 19.19 37.90
CA LYS A 462 -26.71 18.48 37.32
C LYS A 462 -26.82 17.08 37.96
N ASP A 463 -28.03 16.72 38.40
CA ASP A 463 -28.34 15.44 39.02
C ASP A 463 -27.54 15.13 40.31
N TYR A 464 -27.10 16.16 41.05
CA TYR A 464 -26.40 16.00 42.32
C TYR A 464 -27.19 15.16 43.34
N SER A 465 -26.49 14.27 44.03
CA SER A 465 -27.03 13.46 45.13
C SER A 465 -25.95 13.22 46.18
N SER A 466 -26.31 13.27 47.45
CA SER A 466 -25.40 12.93 48.57
C SER A 466 -24.96 11.46 48.58
N SER A 467 -25.56 10.61 47.75
CA SER A 467 -25.12 9.22 47.55
C SER A 467 -24.04 9.08 46.46
N LYS A 468 -23.68 10.18 45.78
CA LYS A 468 -22.84 10.19 44.58
C LYS A 468 -21.62 11.10 44.73
N GLU A 469 -20.93 11.04 45.85
CA GLU A 469 -19.96 12.09 46.21
C GLU A 469 -18.49 11.73 45.96
N ASP A 470 -18.18 10.49 45.59
CA ASP A 470 -16.81 10.05 45.32
C ASP A 470 -16.40 10.20 43.83
N HIS A 471 -15.14 9.89 43.56
CA HIS A 471 -14.53 9.97 42.23
C HIS A 471 -15.20 9.10 41.16
N THR A 472 -15.98 8.07 41.50
CA THR A 472 -16.61 7.19 40.49
C THR A 472 -17.64 7.93 39.64
N TYR A 473 -18.10 9.09 40.10
CA TYR A 473 -19.02 9.98 39.39
C TYR A 473 -18.32 11.06 38.56
N ALA A 474 -16.98 11.08 38.52
CA ALA A 474 -16.18 11.97 37.67
C ALA A 474 -16.02 11.41 36.24
N ASN A 475 -17.15 11.27 35.53
CA ASN A 475 -17.17 10.77 34.15
C ASN A 475 -18.29 11.44 33.33
N CYS A 476 -18.17 11.40 32.01
CA CYS A 476 -19.14 11.98 31.06
C CYS A 476 -20.29 11.02 30.68
N GLY A 477 -20.36 9.85 31.33
CA GLY A 477 -21.42 8.88 31.12
C GLY A 477 -22.72 9.24 31.83
N PRO A 478 -23.80 8.45 31.66
CA PRO A 478 -25.12 8.75 32.19
C PRO A 478 -25.21 8.79 33.73
N THR A 479 -24.19 8.27 34.42
CA THR A 479 -24.16 8.24 35.88
C THR A 479 -23.33 9.37 36.50
N GLY A 480 -22.42 9.97 35.73
CA GLY A 480 -21.44 10.95 36.20
C GLY A 480 -21.88 12.41 36.07
N TYR A 481 -21.06 13.30 36.62
CA TYR A 481 -21.31 14.75 36.67
C TYR A 481 -20.64 15.55 35.55
N PHE A 482 -19.80 14.93 34.74
CA PHE A 482 -19.04 15.64 33.72
C PHE A 482 -19.82 15.67 32.41
N THR A 483 -19.52 16.65 31.58
CA THR A 483 -20.08 16.81 30.23
C THR A 483 -18.93 16.81 29.23
N TYR A 484 -19.11 16.18 28.07
CA TYR A 484 -18.11 16.31 27.00
C TYR A 484 -18.03 17.77 26.54
N GLY A 485 -16.84 18.22 26.15
CA GLY A 485 -16.73 19.46 25.39
C GLY A 485 -17.41 19.34 24.04
N SER A 486 -17.64 20.47 23.38
CA SER A 486 -18.25 20.54 22.06
C SER A 486 -17.39 21.34 21.08
N GLY A 487 -17.48 20.96 19.82
CA GLY A 487 -16.98 21.77 18.72
C GLY A 487 -17.88 22.99 18.51
N TYR A 488 -17.29 24.09 18.06
CA TYR A 488 -17.99 25.31 17.67
C TYR A 488 -17.25 25.99 16.53
N ALA A 489 -17.93 26.89 15.83
CA ALA A 489 -17.36 27.77 14.82
C ALA A 489 -17.46 29.23 15.26
N MET A 490 -16.49 30.06 14.91
CA MET A 490 -16.51 31.49 15.19
C MET A 490 -16.01 32.26 13.97
N PHE A 491 -16.76 33.29 13.58
CA PHE A 491 -16.41 34.13 12.44
C PHE A 491 -15.79 35.45 12.90
N ASP A 492 -14.63 35.78 12.36
CA ASP A 492 -13.98 37.08 12.56
C ASP A 492 -14.28 37.99 11.36
N ASP A 493 -15.16 38.99 11.56
CA ASP A 493 -15.55 39.94 10.51
C ASP A 493 -14.37 40.80 10.00
N ALA A 494 -13.32 41.02 10.79
CA ALA A 494 -12.19 41.85 10.37
C ALA A 494 -11.30 41.13 9.35
N THR A 495 -11.09 39.83 9.54
CA THR A 495 -10.23 39.02 8.67
C THR A 495 -11.02 38.22 7.63
N GLY A 496 -12.32 38.00 7.84
CA GLY A 496 -13.14 37.07 7.05
C GLY A 496 -12.77 35.60 7.31
N THR A 497 -12.31 35.30 8.52
CA THR A 497 -11.87 33.94 8.91
C THR A 497 -12.96 33.22 9.67
N LEU A 498 -13.31 32.01 9.26
CA LEU A 498 -14.18 31.09 10.00
C LEU A 498 -13.32 30.05 10.71
N THR A 499 -13.26 30.11 12.03
CA THR A 499 -12.42 29.22 12.86
C THR A 499 -13.27 28.19 13.59
N PHE A 500 -12.93 26.91 13.42
CA PHE A 500 -13.50 25.77 14.13
C PHE A 500 -12.60 25.40 15.31
N SER A 501 -13.18 25.22 16.49
CA SER A 501 -12.44 24.93 17.72
C SER A 501 -13.27 24.05 18.66
N TYR A 502 -12.62 23.45 19.65
CA TYR A 502 -13.27 22.58 20.63
C TYR A 502 -12.97 23.07 22.05
N LYS A 503 -14.01 23.29 22.85
CA LYS A 503 -13.89 23.67 24.26
C LYS A 503 -15.02 23.04 25.08
N GLY A 504 -14.88 23.08 26.40
CA GLY A 504 -15.93 22.71 27.33
C GLY A 504 -17.19 23.56 27.13
N PHE A 505 -17.04 24.87 27.02
CA PHE A 505 -18.16 25.79 26.79
C PHE A 505 -18.02 26.52 25.45
N LYS A 506 -19.17 26.84 24.86
CA LYS A 506 -19.27 27.69 23.67
C LYS A 506 -18.97 29.15 24.03
N PRO A 507 -17.98 29.80 23.40
CA PRO A 507 -17.74 31.24 23.61
C PRO A 507 -18.95 32.10 23.22
N GLU A 508 -19.06 33.29 23.81
CA GLU A 508 -20.05 34.28 23.39
C GLU A 508 -19.82 34.66 21.92
N GLY A 509 -20.88 34.67 21.12
CA GLY A 509 -20.80 34.94 19.66
C GLY A 509 -20.39 33.76 18.79
N ALA A 510 -20.00 32.62 19.35
CA ALA A 510 -19.71 31.40 18.58
C ALA A 510 -20.99 30.63 18.18
N TYR A 511 -20.91 29.94 17.05
CA TYR A 511 -21.95 29.10 16.46
C TYR A 511 -21.78 27.63 16.87
N GLU A 512 -22.89 26.94 17.15
CA GLU A 512 -22.89 25.49 17.37
C GLU A 512 -22.76 24.74 16.04
N LEU A 513 -22.12 23.56 16.07
CA LEU A 513 -22.11 22.67 14.91
C LEU A 513 -23.53 22.14 14.67
N ASN A 514 -23.95 22.12 13.41
CA ASN A 514 -25.23 21.55 13.02
C ASN A 514 -25.21 20.01 13.06
N GLU A 515 -26.36 19.42 13.34
CA GLU A 515 -26.58 17.97 13.31
C GLU A 515 -27.60 17.61 12.23
N GLY A 516 -27.42 16.44 11.59
CA GLY A 516 -28.29 15.98 10.49
C GLY A 516 -28.37 17.00 9.34
N GLY A 517 -29.56 17.16 8.75
CA GLY A 517 -29.83 18.11 7.66
C GLY A 517 -30.13 19.54 8.11
N ASN A 518 -29.78 19.92 9.35
CA ASN A 518 -29.96 21.30 9.81
C ASN A 518 -28.94 22.23 9.16
N THR A 519 -29.37 23.41 8.72
CA THR A 519 -28.46 24.42 8.16
C THR A 519 -27.57 25.01 9.27
N PRO A 520 -26.25 25.16 9.07
CA PRO A 520 -25.38 25.79 10.06
C PRO A 520 -25.71 27.27 10.24
N GLU A 521 -25.66 27.76 11.48
CA GLU A 521 -26.03 29.15 11.80
C GLU A 521 -25.11 30.19 11.13
N TRP A 522 -23.85 29.83 10.86
CA TRP A 522 -22.89 30.69 10.18
C TRP A 522 -23.12 30.80 8.67
N ILE A 523 -24.13 30.14 8.09
CA ILE A 523 -24.42 30.19 6.64
C ILE A 523 -24.53 31.64 6.11
N SER A 524 -25.05 32.56 6.94
CA SER A 524 -25.18 33.98 6.60
C SER A 524 -23.85 34.70 6.43
N LYS A 525 -22.75 34.09 6.88
CA LYS A 525 -21.37 34.60 6.78
C LYS A 525 -20.62 34.03 5.59
N ASN A 526 -21.07 32.94 4.97
CA ASN A 526 -20.30 32.20 3.96
C ASN A 526 -19.81 33.06 2.78
N SER A 527 -20.63 33.99 2.30
CA SER A 527 -20.23 34.91 1.21
C SER A 527 -19.08 35.88 1.58
N TYR A 528 -18.75 36.00 2.86
CA TYR A 528 -17.65 36.83 3.38
C TYR A 528 -16.44 35.99 3.82
N VAL A 529 -16.55 34.66 3.87
CA VAL A 529 -15.48 33.76 4.31
C VAL A 529 -14.39 33.72 3.24
N LYS A 530 -13.18 34.14 3.63
CA LYS A 530 -11.97 34.12 2.79
C LYS A 530 -11.02 33.00 3.19
N LYS A 531 -11.07 32.61 4.47
CA LYS A 531 -10.19 31.63 5.10
C LYS A 531 -10.98 30.78 6.10
N VAL A 532 -10.71 29.49 6.11
CA VAL A 532 -11.19 28.57 7.15
C VAL A 532 -9.99 28.07 7.96
N VAL A 533 -10.15 27.99 9.28
CA VAL A 533 -9.14 27.45 10.19
C VAL A 533 -9.78 26.37 11.05
N PHE A 534 -9.23 25.18 11.04
CA PHE A 534 -9.51 24.15 12.03
C PHE A 534 -8.39 24.18 13.08
N ASP A 535 -8.70 24.71 14.27
CA ASP A 535 -7.75 24.73 15.38
C ASP A 535 -7.39 23.30 15.80
N ALA A 536 -6.17 23.09 16.32
CA ALA A 536 -5.71 21.77 16.77
C ALA A 536 -6.64 21.12 17.81
N SER A 537 -7.35 21.92 18.62
CA SER A 537 -8.37 21.42 19.53
C SER A 537 -9.53 20.72 18.82
N PHE A 538 -9.87 21.14 17.59
CA PHE A 538 -11.01 20.61 16.83
C PHE A 538 -10.84 19.13 16.45
N ALA A 539 -9.62 18.58 16.50
CA ALA A 539 -9.38 17.14 16.34
C ALA A 539 -10.14 16.28 17.38
N LYS A 540 -10.64 16.89 18.46
CA LYS A 540 -11.50 16.25 19.47
C LYS A 540 -12.99 16.31 19.13
N ALA A 541 -13.41 17.18 18.21
CA ALA A 541 -14.79 17.22 17.76
C ALA A 541 -15.13 15.94 16.98
N ARG A 542 -16.39 15.51 17.06
CA ARG A 542 -16.95 14.38 16.33
C ARG A 542 -18.27 14.82 15.67
N PRO A 543 -18.21 15.71 14.67
CA PRO A 543 -19.41 16.12 13.95
C PRO A 543 -20.08 14.89 13.33
N THR A 544 -21.42 14.86 13.39
CA THR A 544 -22.23 13.82 12.75
C THR A 544 -22.70 14.23 11.35
N SER A 545 -22.56 15.51 11.01
CA SER A 545 -22.92 16.12 9.74
C SER A 545 -21.98 17.26 9.40
N CYS A 546 -21.61 17.36 8.12
CA CYS A 546 -20.94 18.50 7.50
C CYS A 546 -21.86 19.24 6.50
N TYR A 547 -23.18 18.99 6.60
CA TYR A 547 -24.21 19.58 5.74
C TYR A 547 -24.06 21.10 5.67
N TYR A 548 -23.92 21.65 4.46
CA TYR A 548 -23.82 23.10 4.20
C TYR A 548 -22.65 23.89 4.83
N TRP A 549 -21.64 23.25 5.41
CA TRP A 549 -20.59 23.96 6.16
C TRP A 549 -19.92 25.11 5.41
N PHE A 550 -19.58 24.92 4.13
CA PHE A 550 -18.91 25.93 3.29
C PHE A 550 -19.70 26.30 2.04
N ARG A 551 -21.01 26.03 2.02
CA ARG A 551 -21.85 26.35 0.87
C ARG A 551 -21.84 27.85 0.57
N GLY A 552 -21.51 28.24 -0.66
CA GLY A 552 -21.49 29.62 -1.13
C GLY A 552 -20.29 30.42 -0.63
N CYS A 553 -19.24 29.76 -0.13
CA CYS A 553 -17.97 30.40 0.20
C CYS A 553 -17.16 30.74 -1.06
N ASP A 554 -17.72 31.56 -1.96
CA ASP A 554 -17.12 31.93 -3.25
C ASP A 554 -15.72 32.57 -3.10
N MET A 555 -15.46 33.27 -1.98
CA MET A 555 -14.21 33.96 -1.68
C MET A 555 -13.18 33.10 -0.94
N LEU A 556 -13.52 31.86 -0.57
CA LEU A 556 -12.64 30.97 0.18
C LEU A 556 -11.47 30.52 -0.68
N THR A 557 -10.25 30.89 -0.29
CA THR A 557 -9.01 30.54 -1.00
C THR A 557 -8.06 29.71 -0.17
N GLN A 558 -8.25 29.65 1.15
CA GLN A 558 -7.32 29.01 2.09
C GLN A 558 -8.07 28.24 3.18
N ILE A 559 -7.69 26.99 3.39
CA ILE A 559 -8.12 26.16 4.53
C ILE A 559 -6.86 25.72 5.28
N GLU A 560 -6.78 26.00 6.58
CA GLU A 560 -5.68 25.60 7.46
C GLU A 560 -6.16 24.58 8.49
N GLY A 561 -5.32 23.57 8.79
CA GLY A 561 -5.58 22.57 9.81
C GLY A 561 -6.66 21.54 9.46
N ILE A 562 -6.95 21.32 8.18
CA ILE A 562 -8.04 20.43 7.75
C ILE A 562 -7.88 18.98 8.25
N GLU A 563 -6.65 18.55 8.57
CA GLU A 563 -6.33 17.30 9.25
C GLU A 563 -6.93 17.17 10.67
N HIS A 564 -7.35 18.30 11.26
CA HIS A 564 -8.06 18.36 12.54
C HIS A 564 -9.59 18.23 12.39
N LEU A 565 -10.11 18.19 11.16
CA LEU A 565 -11.51 17.81 10.91
C LEU A 565 -11.65 16.29 10.97
N ASN A 566 -12.05 15.76 12.12
CA ASN A 566 -12.38 14.34 12.23
C ASN A 566 -13.79 14.08 11.65
N THR A 567 -13.85 13.30 10.56
CA THR A 567 -15.11 12.93 9.90
C THR A 567 -15.58 11.49 10.17
N GLU A 568 -15.00 10.78 11.16
CA GLU A 568 -15.25 9.36 11.40
C GLU A 568 -16.71 9.02 11.76
N GLU A 569 -17.44 10.00 12.31
CA GLU A 569 -18.85 9.91 12.69
C GLU A 569 -19.80 10.62 11.71
N VAL A 570 -19.27 11.24 10.65
CA VAL A 570 -20.09 12.01 9.69
C VAL A 570 -20.89 11.04 8.82
N THR A 571 -22.20 11.26 8.77
CA THR A 571 -23.12 10.50 7.90
C THR A 571 -23.61 11.31 6.70
N ASP A 572 -23.54 12.64 6.79
CA ASP A 572 -24.00 13.57 5.75
C ASP A 572 -22.91 14.60 5.42
N MET A 573 -22.42 14.59 4.18
CA MET A 573 -21.45 15.57 3.64
C MET A 573 -22.06 16.42 2.51
N SER A 574 -23.38 16.40 2.38
CA SER A 574 -24.04 17.02 1.25
C SER A 574 -23.88 18.54 1.25
N TRP A 575 -23.65 19.08 0.06
CA TRP A 575 -23.38 20.49 -0.23
C TRP A 575 -22.23 21.14 0.57
N MET A 576 -21.34 20.34 1.17
CA MET A 576 -20.29 20.83 2.07
C MET A 576 -19.43 21.94 1.44
N PHE A 577 -19.01 21.80 0.18
CA PHE A 577 -18.20 22.78 -0.56
C PHE A 577 -18.93 23.39 -1.77
N MET A 578 -20.26 23.29 -1.85
CA MET A 578 -21.00 23.85 -2.98
C MET A 578 -20.66 25.35 -3.18
N ASP A 579 -20.40 25.77 -4.42
CA ASP A 579 -20.03 27.14 -4.80
C ASP A 579 -18.74 27.67 -4.11
N CYS A 580 -17.80 26.80 -3.72
CA CYS A 580 -16.46 27.24 -3.29
C CYS A 580 -15.55 27.58 -4.49
N ARG A 581 -15.94 28.57 -5.30
CA ARG A 581 -15.29 28.92 -6.57
C ARG A 581 -13.85 29.45 -6.43
N GLY A 582 -13.52 30.03 -5.28
CA GLY A 582 -12.19 30.55 -4.97
C GLY A 582 -11.14 29.48 -4.66
N LEU A 583 -11.54 28.24 -4.37
CA LEU A 583 -10.60 27.16 -4.04
C LEU A 583 -9.90 26.67 -5.31
N THR A 584 -8.57 26.83 -5.35
CA THR A 584 -7.72 26.27 -6.43
C THR A 584 -7.15 24.89 -6.08
N SER A 585 -7.11 24.56 -4.79
CA SER A 585 -6.69 23.27 -4.26
C SER A 585 -7.48 22.94 -3.00
N LEU A 586 -7.76 21.66 -2.79
CA LEU A 586 -8.44 21.15 -1.61
C LEU A 586 -7.87 19.77 -1.26
N ASP A 587 -7.39 19.62 -0.04
CA ASP A 587 -6.89 18.34 0.47
C ASP A 587 -8.02 17.62 1.24
N VAL A 588 -8.49 16.49 0.72
CA VAL A 588 -9.51 15.64 1.37
C VAL A 588 -8.94 14.27 1.77
N SER A 589 -7.61 14.11 1.79
CA SER A 589 -6.95 12.83 2.07
C SER A 589 -7.23 12.30 3.48
N HIS A 590 -7.51 13.19 4.44
CA HIS A 590 -7.83 12.86 5.82
C HIS A 590 -9.31 12.53 6.07
N PHE A 591 -10.18 12.67 5.07
CA PHE A 591 -11.60 12.41 5.25
C PHE A 591 -11.86 10.91 5.38
N ASN A 592 -12.40 10.50 6.52
CA ASN A 592 -13.01 9.19 6.69
C ASN A 592 -14.47 9.28 6.25
N THR A 593 -14.82 8.65 5.13
CA THR A 593 -16.18 8.64 4.58
C THR A 593 -16.92 7.32 4.79
N GLN A 594 -16.40 6.39 5.62
CA GLN A 594 -16.95 5.04 5.77
C GLN A 594 -18.42 5.02 6.21
N LYS A 595 -18.85 6.00 7.01
CA LYS A 595 -20.23 6.12 7.50
C LYS A 595 -21.13 7.04 6.65
N VAL A 596 -20.57 7.71 5.64
CA VAL A 596 -21.29 8.68 4.83
C VAL A 596 -22.30 7.95 3.94
N THR A 597 -23.55 8.41 3.97
CA THR A 597 -24.63 7.89 3.12
C THR A 597 -25.08 8.91 2.08
N ASN A 598 -24.86 10.21 2.33
CA ASN A 598 -25.22 11.31 1.42
C ASN A 598 -24.02 12.20 1.09
N MET A 599 -23.72 12.35 -0.21
CA MET A 599 -22.65 13.22 -0.75
C MET A 599 -23.19 14.18 -1.82
N GLU A 600 -24.51 14.39 -1.91
CA GLU A 600 -25.09 15.22 -2.97
C GLU A 600 -24.49 16.63 -2.97
N HIS A 601 -24.17 17.14 -4.16
CA HIS A 601 -23.60 18.46 -4.40
C HIS A 601 -22.29 18.80 -3.63
N MET A 602 -21.56 17.81 -3.10
CA MET A 602 -20.42 18.05 -2.20
C MET A 602 -19.39 19.05 -2.77
N PHE A 603 -19.03 18.95 -4.06
CA PHE A 603 -18.10 19.85 -4.75
C PHE A 603 -18.75 20.65 -5.88
N ASN A 604 -20.09 20.76 -5.88
CA ASN A 604 -20.84 21.45 -6.91
C ASN A 604 -20.31 22.90 -7.10
N ARG A 605 -19.96 23.28 -8.34
CA ARG A 605 -19.45 24.59 -8.77
C ARG A 605 -18.14 24.98 -8.10
N CYS A 606 -17.31 24.03 -7.66
CA CYS A 606 -15.90 24.26 -7.30
C CYS A 606 -15.01 24.47 -8.54
N SER A 607 -15.40 25.42 -9.41
CA SER A 607 -14.80 25.66 -10.72
C SER A 607 -13.33 26.11 -10.70
N GLY A 608 -12.83 26.58 -9.54
CA GLY A 608 -11.43 26.93 -9.34
C GLY A 608 -10.49 25.72 -9.20
N LEU A 609 -11.00 24.54 -8.83
CA LEU A 609 -10.19 23.35 -8.63
C LEU A 609 -9.68 22.82 -9.97
N THR A 610 -8.36 22.67 -10.10
CA THR A 610 -7.73 22.06 -11.30
C THR A 610 -7.50 20.57 -11.15
N SER A 611 -7.41 20.09 -9.91
CA SER A 611 -7.25 18.69 -9.53
C SER A 611 -7.91 18.46 -8.17
N LEU A 612 -8.42 17.25 -7.96
CA LEU A 612 -8.98 16.81 -6.68
C LEU A 612 -8.68 15.32 -6.50
N ASP A 613 -8.00 14.97 -5.41
CA ASP A 613 -7.71 13.58 -5.06
C ASP A 613 -8.80 13.06 -4.11
N VAL A 614 -9.62 12.13 -4.61
CA VAL A 614 -10.71 11.47 -3.85
C VAL A 614 -10.38 10.00 -3.54
N SER A 615 -9.10 9.60 -3.60
CA SER A 615 -8.69 8.21 -3.37
C SER A 615 -8.95 7.70 -1.95
N SER A 616 -9.07 8.60 -0.97
CA SER A 616 -9.44 8.28 0.42
C SER A 616 -10.92 7.94 0.61
N PHE A 617 -11.78 8.22 -0.38
CA PHE A 617 -13.23 8.10 -0.21
C PHE A 617 -13.66 6.63 -0.26
N ASN A 618 -14.19 6.14 0.86
CA ASN A 618 -15.00 4.94 0.91
C ASN A 618 -16.47 5.29 0.62
N THR A 619 -16.98 4.85 -0.52
CA THR A 619 -18.38 5.13 -0.94
C THR A 619 -19.32 3.92 -0.79
N GLU A 620 -18.92 2.85 -0.09
CA GLU A 620 -19.71 1.59 0.02
C GLU A 620 -21.11 1.79 0.60
N ASN A 621 -21.30 2.82 1.42
CA ASN A 621 -22.56 3.15 2.08
C ASN A 621 -23.32 4.31 1.44
N VAL A 622 -22.75 4.96 0.42
CA VAL A 622 -23.37 6.11 -0.24
C VAL A 622 -24.54 5.65 -1.11
N THR A 623 -25.69 6.30 -0.92
CA THR A 623 -26.91 6.06 -1.71
C THR A 623 -27.24 7.19 -2.68
N ASN A 624 -26.76 8.41 -2.39
CA ASN A 624 -27.00 9.61 -3.20
C ASN A 624 -25.65 10.27 -3.60
N MET A 625 -25.39 10.38 -4.91
CA MET A 625 -24.23 11.05 -5.51
C MET A 625 -24.62 12.18 -6.48
N THR A 626 -25.86 12.68 -6.40
CA THR A 626 -26.39 13.72 -7.26
C THR A 626 -25.48 14.95 -7.28
N CYS A 627 -25.14 15.43 -8.46
CA CYS A 627 -24.38 16.67 -8.68
C CYS A 627 -23.03 16.79 -7.94
N ILE A 628 -22.40 15.69 -7.50
CA ILE A 628 -21.20 15.76 -6.63
C ILE A 628 -20.06 16.57 -7.26
N PHE A 629 -19.85 16.51 -8.58
CA PHE A 629 -18.86 17.30 -9.33
C PHE A 629 -19.49 18.25 -10.36
N LEU A 630 -20.77 18.61 -10.23
CA LEU A 630 -21.45 19.55 -11.15
C LEU A 630 -20.64 20.85 -11.24
N GLY A 631 -20.37 21.36 -12.43
CA GLY A 631 -19.70 22.64 -12.65
C GLY A 631 -18.25 22.69 -12.16
N CYS A 632 -17.59 21.56 -11.92
CA CYS A 632 -16.15 21.47 -11.66
C CYS A 632 -15.33 21.67 -12.95
N SER A 633 -15.61 22.74 -13.68
CA SER A 633 -15.08 23.03 -15.02
C SER A 633 -13.57 23.29 -15.07
N GLY A 634 -12.92 23.41 -13.91
CA GLY A 634 -11.47 23.54 -13.77
C GLY A 634 -10.72 22.21 -13.84
N LEU A 635 -11.37 21.10 -13.50
CA LEU A 635 -10.72 19.79 -13.38
C LEU A 635 -10.24 19.28 -14.73
N THR A 636 -8.95 18.98 -14.84
CA THR A 636 -8.35 18.37 -16.04
C THR A 636 -8.29 16.84 -15.96
N SER A 637 -8.31 16.29 -14.75
CA SER A 637 -8.32 14.87 -14.47
C SER A 637 -9.07 14.60 -13.17
N LEU A 638 -9.75 13.45 -13.10
CA LEU A 638 -10.45 12.99 -11.91
C LEU A 638 -10.40 11.45 -11.89
N ASP A 639 -9.84 10.88 -10.83
CA ASP A 639 -9.81 9.43 -10.63
C ASP A 639 -10.96 9.01 -9.70
N VAL A 640 -11.92 8.28 -10.25
CA VAL A 640 -13.05 7.71 -9.51
C VAL A 640 -13.00 6.18 -9.47
N SER A 641 -11.87 5.55 -9.82
CA SER A 641 -11.71 4.09 -9.95
C SER A 641 -12.01 3.29 -8.68
N HIS A 642 -11.96 3.95 -7.52
CA HIS A 642 -12.22 3.36 -6.21
C HIS A 642 -13.68 3.48 -5.76
N PHE A 643 -14.54 4.17 -6.51
CA PHE A 643 -15.92 4.40 -6.11
C PHE A 643 -16.72 3.09 -6.20
N ASN A 644 -17.30 2.69 -5.07
CA ASN A 644 -18.31 1.66 -5.01
C ASN A 644 -19.70 2.30 -5.15
N THR A 645 -20.35 2.08 -6.28
CA THR A 645 -21.66 2.67 -6.59
C THR A 645 -22.83 1.69 -6.42
N LYS A 646 -22.61 0.50 -5.87
CA LYS A 646 -23.61 -0.58 -5.83
C LYS A 646 -24.93 -0.20 -5.12
N LYS A 647 -24.87 0.71 -4.14
CA LYS A 647 -26.04 1.17 -3.37
C LYS A 647 -26.63 2.49 -3.89
N VAL A 648 -25.98 3.12 -4.87
CA VAL A 648 -26.40 4.43 -5.38
C VAL A 648 -27.70 4.27 -6.18
N THR A 649 -28.66 5.15 -5.91
CA THR A 649 -29.95 5.20 -6.61
C THR A 649 -30.08 6.41 -7.53
N ASP A 650 -29.31 7.48 -7.27
CA ASP A 650 -29.34 8.73 -8.05
C ASP A 650 -27.91 9.18 -8.39
N MET A 651 -27.66 9.38 -9.68
CA MET A 651 -26.40 9.87 -10.26
C MET A 651 -26.63 11.06 -11.20
N SER A 652 -27.78 11.73 -11.08
CA SER A 652 -28.13 12.87 -11.92
C SER A 652 -27.08 13.98 -11.81
N CYS A 653 -26.73 14.56 -12.95
CA CYS A 653 -25.76 15.64 -13.12
C CYS A 653 -24.38 15.42 -12.47
N MET A 654 -23.96 14.17 -12.22
CA MET A 654 -22.75 13.87 -11.44
C MET A 654 -21.48 14.57 -11.95
N PHE A 655 -21.30 14.66 -13.27
CA PHE A 655 -20.18 15.30 -13.96
C PHE A 655 -20.61 16.45 -14.88
N TYR A 656 -21.81 17.00 -14.69
CA TYR A 656 -22.35 18.11 -15.48
C TYR A 656 -21.35 19.28 -15.56
N GLU A 657 -21.11 19.83 -16.74
CA GLU A 657 -20.16 20.93 -17.02
C GLU A 657 -18.69 20.68 -16.59
N CYS A 658 -18.25 19.42 -16.49
CA CYS A 658 -16.84 19.07 -16.34
C CYS A 658 -16.05 19.19 -17.67
N GLY A 659 -16.17 20.35 -18.34
CA GLY A 659 -15.76 20.53 -19.74
C GLY A 659 -14.25 20.42 -20.05
N LYS A 660 -13.37 20.34 -19.04
CA LYS A 660 -11.92 20.16 -19.20
C LYS A 660 -11.43 18.73 -18.99
N LEU A 661 -12.29 17.80 -18.55
CA LEU A 661 -11.91 16.39 -18.43
C LEU A 661 -11.73 15.80 -19.82
N THR A 662 -10.49 15.38 -20.15
CA THR A 662 -10.19 14.71 -21.42
C THR A 662 -10.45 13.21 -21.38
N SER A 663 -10.47 12.63 -20.18
CA SER A 663 -10.75 11.23 -19.91
C SER A 663 -11.41 11.07 -18.55
N LEU A 664 -12.33 10.13 -18.44
CA LEU A 664 -13.00 9.78 -17.19
C LEU A 664 -13.35 8.28 -17.22
N ASP A 665 -12.77 7.50 -16.30
CA ASP A 665 -13.03 6.06 -16.21
C ASP A 665 -14.19 5.75 -15.27
N VAL A 666 -15.38 5.55 -15.84
CA VAL A 666 -16.58 5.09 -15.14
C VAL A 666 -16.89 3.62 -15.44
N SER A 667 -15.98 2.90 -16.10
CA SER A 667 -16.25 1.56 -16.61
C SER A 667 -16.55 0.52 -15.52
N HIS A 668 -16.19 0.79 -14.26
CA HIS A 668 -16.42 -0.09 -13.12
C HIS A 668 -17.71 0.24 -12.33
N PHE A 669 -18.43 1.31 -12.68
CA PHE A 669 -19.64 1.71 -11.98
C PHE A 669 -20.72 0.64 -12.09
N ASN A 670 -21.30 0.27 -10.95
CA ASN A 670 -22.47 -0.57 -10.87
C ASN A 670 -23.72 0.32 -10.79
N THR A 671 -24.50 0.37 -11.86
CA THR A 671 -25.70 1.20 -11.95
C THR A 671 -27.00 0.41 -11.79
N GLY A 672 -26.95 -0.86 -11.38
CA GLY A 672 -28.12 -1.74 -11.37
C GLY A 672 -29.24 -1.36 -10.38
N ASN A 673 -29.00 -0.37 -9.52
CA ASN A 673 -29.99 0.23 -8.61
C ASN A 673 -30.33 1.69 -8.94
N VAL A 674 -29.68 2.28 -9.95
CA VAL A 674 -29.88 3.67 -10.33
C VAL A 674 -31.23 3.83 -11.03
N THR A 675 -31.99 4.84 -10.60
CA THR A 675 -33.27 5.24 -11.20
C THR A 675 -33.18 6.55 -11.99
N ASP A 676 -32.21 7.41 -11.66
CA ASP A 676 -31.97 8.69 -12.34
C ASP A 676 -30.49 8.88 -12.66
N MET A 677 -30.18 9.15 -13.92
CA MET A 677 -28.86 9.56 -14.41
C MET A 677 -28.97 10.69 -15.45
N SER A 678 -30.02 11.49 -15.35
CA SER A 678 -30.25 12.67 -16.19
C SER A 678 -29.04 13.62 -16.12
N PHE A 679 -28.67 14.17 -17.27
CA PHE A 679 -27.58 15.14 -17.43
C PHE A 679 -26.20 14.72 -16.85
N MET A 680 -25.96 13.43 -16.60
CA MET A 680 -24.77 12.95 -15.90
C MET A 680 -23.44 13.46 -16.49
N PHE A 681 -23.35 13.57 -17.82
CA PHE A 681 -22.15 14.05 -18.54
C PHE A 681 -22.44 15.31 -19.37
N PHE A 682 -23.53 16.03 -19.12
CA PHE A 682 -23.90 17.22 -19.89
C PHE A 682 -22.72 18.20 -19.97
N ASN A 683 -22.41 18.69 -21.17
CA ASN A 683 -21.32 19.62 -21.46
C ASN A 683 -19.93 19.17 -20.95
N CYS A 684 -19.66 17.85 -20.96
CA CYS A 684 -18.30 17.30 -20.84
C CYS A 684 -17.57 17.40 -22.19
N SER A 685 -17.43 18.62 -22.70
CA SER A 685 -17.05 18.92 -24.08
C SER A 685 -15.68 18.39 -24.54
N ALA A 686 -14.78 18.02 -23.61
CA ALA A 686 -13.44 17.51 -23.89
C ALA A 686 -13.31 15.98 -23.84
N LEU A 687 -14.32 15.25 -23.36
CA LEU A 687 -14.28 13.78 -23.33
C LEU A 687 -14.37 13.24 -24.76
N THR A 688 -13.41 12.41 -25.16
CA THR A 688 -13.41 11.77 -26.49
C THR A 688 -14.03 10.38 -26.47
N LEU A 689 -14.06 9.72 -25.31
CA LEU A 689 -14.51 8.35 -25.15
C LEU A 689 -15.16 8.16 -23.79
N LEU A 690 -16.28 7.43 -23.77
CA LEU A 690 -16.90 6.91 -22.56
C LEU A 690 -17.06 5.40 -22.66
N ASP A 691 -16.68 4.69 -21.60
CA ASP A 691 -16.96 3.27 -21.47
C ASP A 691 -18.05 3.02 -20.42
N LEU A 692 -19.23 2.66 -20.91
CA LEU A 692 -20.43 2.37 -20.14
C LEU A 692 -20.76 0.86 -20.20
N THR A 693 -19.82 -0.01 -20.54
CA THR A 693 -20.08 -1.45 -20.73
C THR A 693 -20.66 -2.16 -19.52
N ASN A 694 -20.34 -1.71 -18.30
CA ASN A 694 -20.91 -2.25 -17.06
C ASN A 694 -22.18 -1.55 -16.58
N PHE A 695 -22.63 -0.50 -17.27
CA PHE A 695 -23.89 0.16 -16.91
C PHE A 695 -25.05 -0.79 -17.19
N ASN A 696 -25.80 -1.07 -16.13
CA ASN A 696 -27.09 -1.74 -16.20
C ASN A 696 -28.17 -0.69 -15.95
N THR A 697 -28.87 -0.29 -17.02
CA THR A 697 -29.84 0.81 -16.98
C THR A 697 -31.28 0.32 -16.91
N ALA A 698 -31.51 -0.98 -16.65
CA ALA A 698 -32.85 -1.56 -16.65
C ALA A 698 -33.81 -0.96 -15.61
N LYS A 699 -33.32 -0.26 -14.58
CA LYS A 699 -34.16 0.44 -13.59
C LYS A 699 -34.23 1.96 -13.80
N VAL A 700 -33.52 2.50 -14.77
CA VAL A 700 -33.45 3.94 -15.03
C VAL A 700 -34.79 4.41 -15.61
N VAL A 701 -35.34 5.45 -15.00
CA VAL A 701 -36.60 6.09 -15.36
C VAL A 701 -36.35 7.44 -16.06
N ASP A 702 -35.26 8.14 -15.69
CA ASP A 702 -34.80 9.37 -16.32
C ASP A 702 -33.33 9.27 -16.77
N MET A 703 -33.10 9.56 -18.05
CA MET A 703 -31.80 9.65 -18.71
C MET A 703 -31.73 10.89 -19.63
N GLY A 704 -32.66 11.82 -19.47
CA GLY A 704 -32.74 13.05 -20.25
C GLY A 704 -31.45 13.86 -20.11
N GLY A 705 -30.94 14.37 -21.22
CA GLY A 705 -29.80 15.27 -21.24
C GLY A 705 -28.44 14.64 -20.96
N MET A 706 -28.36 13.32 -20.76
CA MET A 706 -27.17 12.63 -20.22
C MET A 706 -25.86 13.01 -20.91
N LEU A 707 -25.88 13.22 -22.24
CA LEU A 707 -24.68 13.44 -23.06
C LEU A 707 -24.73 14.74 -23.87
N ILE A 708 -25.69 15.64 -23.64
CA ILE A 708 -25.81 16.88 -24.44
C ILE A 708 -24.52 17.68 -24.37
N ASP A 709 -24.11 18.28 -25.49
CA ASP A 709 -22.92 19.13 -25.66
C ASP A 709 -21.58 18.44 -25.33
N CYS A 710 -21.54 17.10 -25.34
CA CYS A 710 -20.29 16.31 -25.36
C CYS A 710 -19.64 16.35 -26.76
N SER A 711 -19.28 17.54 -27.25
CA SER A 711 -18.91 17.79 -28.65
C SER A 711 -17.69 17.02 -29.17
N ALA A 712 -16.75 16.63 -28.30
CA ALA A 712 -15.57 15.86 -28.67
C ALA A 712 -15.76 14.33 -28.61
N LEU A 713 -16.90 13.87 -28.08
CA LEU A 713 -17.14 12.45 -27.84
C LEU A 713 -17.30 11.72 -29.17
N THR A 714 -16.39 10.80 -29.46
CA THR A 714 -16.39 10.02 -30.71
C THR A 714 -16.96 8.63 -30.52
N THR A 715 -16.80 8.06 -29.33
CA THR A 715 -17.11 6.64 -29.06
C THR A 715 -17.71 6.46 -27.68
N ILE A 716 -18.78 5.67 -27.62
CA ILE A 716 -19.44 5.25 -26.37
C ILE A 716 -19.53 3.73 -26.40
N TYR A 717 -18.78 3.05 -25.53
CA TYR A 717 -18.88 1.61 -25.40
C TYR A 717 -20.04 1.20 -24.49
N VAL A 718 -20.82 0.22 -24.90
CA VAL A 718 -21.93 -0.35 -24.13
C VAL A 718 -21.95 -1.87 -24.22
N SER A 719 -22.77 -2.48 -23.36
CA SER A 719 -23.16 -3.89 -23.46
C SER A 719 -24.68 -4.01 -23.59
N ASP A 720 -25.17 -5.24 -23.72
CA ASP A 720 -26.62 -5.54 -23.76
C ASP A 720 -27.37 -5.18 -22.47
N LYS A 721 -26.66 -4.78 -21.41
CA LYS A 721 -27.24 -4.29 -20.15
C LYS A 721 -27.69 -2.83 -20.22
N PHE A 722 -27.21 -2.06 -21.21
CA PHE A 722 -27.64 -0.69 -21.43
C PHE A 722 -28.93 -0.70 -22.26
N VAL A 723 -30.07 -0.49 -21.60
CA VAL A 723 -31.41 -0.48 -22.18
C VAL A 723 -32.15 0.82 -21.84
N THR A 724 -33.01 1.28 -22.75
CA THR A 724 -33.86 2.48 -22.57
C THR A 724 -35.33 2.14 -22.33
N THR A 725 -35.65 0.86 -22.08
CA THR A 725 -37.03 0.35 -22.08
C THR A 725 -37.92 0.90 -20.97
N ASN A 726 -37.35 1.35 -19.85
CA ASN A 726 -38.08 1.86 -18.70
C ASN A 726 -38.06 3.39 -18.57
N ILE A 727 -37.51 4.11 -19.57
CA ILE A 727 -37.46 5.57 -19.57
C ILE A 727 -38.87 6.13 -19.78
N THR A 728 -39.37 6.87 -18.78
CA THR A 728 -40.64 7.60 -18.87
C THR A 728 -40.45 9.09 -19.10
N GLU A 729 -39.34 9.66 -18.63
CA GLU A 729 -38.97 11.05 -18.86
C GLU A 729 -38.03 11.14 -20.06
N ARG A 730 -38.62 11.36 -21.24
CA ARG A 730 -37.87 11.45 -22.50
C ARG A 730 -37.40 12.87 -22.73
N GLY A 731 -36.13 13.00 -23.10
CA GLY A 731 -35.50 14.28 -23.43
C GLY A 731 -34.46 14.12 -24.52
N SER A 732 -33.82 15.23 -24.90
CA SER A 732 -32.65 15.17 -25.77
C SER A 732 -31.52 14.46 -25.04
N MET A 733 -30.81 13.53 -25.66
CA MET A 733 -29.66 12.82 -25.09
C MET A 733 -28.34 13.22 -25.74
N PHE A 734 -28.33 13.37 -27.07
CA PHE A 734 -27.12 13.56 -27.89
C PHE A 734 -27.05 14.92 -28.59
N TYR A 735 -27.91 15.88 -28.23
CA TYR A 735 -27.86 17.22 -28.83
C TYR A 735 -26.47 17.83 -28.64
N GLY A 736 -25.86 18.40 -29.69
CA GLY A 736 -24.50 18.96 -29.62
C GLY A 736 -23.34 17.95 -29.65
N CYS A 737 -23.59 16.63 -29.72
CA CYS A 737 -22.54 15.59 -29.81
C CYS A 737 -21.92 15.47 -31.22
N THR A 738 -21.40 16.56 -31.77
CA THR A 738 -21.06 16.68 -33.21
C THR A 738 -20.00 15.69 -33.72
N SER A 739 -19.19 15.09 -32.84
CA SER A 739 -18.12 14.14 -33.22
C SER A 739 -18.53 12.67 -33.15
N LEU A 740 -19.76 12.39 -32.67
CA LEU A 740 -20.21 11.05 -32.35
C LEU A 740 -20.44 10.20 -33.60
N LYS A 741 -19.98 8.95 -33.54
CA LYS A 741 -20.11 7.98 -34.63
C LYS A 741 -20.47 6.61 -34.06
N GLY A 742 -21.56 6.04 -34.54
CA GLY A 742 -21.97 4.66 -34.26
C GLY A 742 -22.41 3.99 -35.55
N ALA A 743 -23.58 3.35 -35.53
CA ALA A 743 -24.22 2.81 -36.74
C ALA A 743 -24.57 3.94 -37.74
N ILE A 744 -24.76 5.15 -37.22
CA ILE A 744 -24.99 6.38 -38.00
C ILE A 744 -23.92 7.43 -37.67
N ALA A 745 -23.69 8.35 -38.61
CA ALA A 745 -23.00 9.61 -38.32
C ALA A 745 -23.92 10.54 -37.52
N TYR A 746 -23.32 11.47 -36.77
CA TYR A 746 -24.08 12.51 -36.06
C TYR A 746 -25.09 13.22 -36.99
N ASP A 747 -26.32 13.41 -36.48
CA ASP A 747 -27.43 14.08 -37.16
C ASP A 747 -28.17 14.93 -36.12
N GLU A 748 -28.31 16.22 -36.41
CA GLU A 748 -28.91 17.21 -35.53
C GLU A 748 -30.41 16.97 -35.23
N ASN A 749 -31.06 16.07 -35.97
CA ASN A 749 -32.46 15.69 -35.77
C ASN A 749 -32.62 14.33 -35.06
N LYS A 750 -31.52 13.63 -34.76
CA LYS A 750 -31.51 12.27 -34.19
C LYS A 750 -30.91 12.24 -32.79
N PHE A 751 -31.40 13.09 -31.91
CA PHE A 751 -30.72 13.38 -30.65
C PHE A 751 -31.38 12.77 -29.41
N ASP A 752 -32.52 12.09 -29.53
CA ASP A 752 -33.24 11.53 -28.37
C ASP A 752 -32.72 10.14 -27.94
N ASP A 753 -33.36 9.55 -26.93
CA ASP A 753 -33.02 8.24 -26.36
C ASP A 753 -33.19 7.06 -27.34
N THR A 754 -33.92 7.24 -28.45
CA THR A 754 -34.10 6.16 -29.43
C THR A 754 -32.79 5.79 -30.15
N TYR A 755 -31.83 6.73 -30.19
CA TYR A 755 -30.49 6.52 -30.76
C TYR A 755 -29.45 6.08 -29.73
N ALA A 756 -29.86 5.79 -28.48
CA ALA A 756 -29.02 5.24 -27.43
C ALA A 756 -28.89 3.70 -27.54
N ASN A 757 -28.45 3.25 -28.72
CA ASN A 757 -28.24 1.84 -29.03
C ASN A 757 -27.10 1.70 -30.05
N TYR A 758 -26.56 0.49 -30.20
CA TYR A 758 -25.46 0.21 -31.12
C TYR A 758 -25.90 -0.30 -32.50
N GLU A 759 -27.17 -0.64 -32.71
CA GLU A 759 -27.66 -1.22 -33.97
C GLU A 759 -28.02 -0.17 -35.01
N THR A 760 -28.67 0.91 -34.58
CA THR A 760 -29.18 2.02 -35.41
C THR A 760 -28.79 3.40 -34.87
N GLY A 761 -28.18 3.43 -33.68
CA GLY A 761 -27.84 4.64 -32.95
C GLY A 761 -26.34 4.93 -32.91
N TYR A 762 -25.95 5.62 -31.85
CA TYR A 762 -24.61 6.18 -31.69
C TYR A 762 -23.64 5.34 -30.85
N PHE A 763 -24.13 4.29 -30.19
CA PHE A 763 -23.27 3.48 -29.34
C PHE A 763 -22.45 2.46 -30.15
N SER A 764 -21.40 1.96 -29.51
CA SER A 764 -20.58 0.85 -30.00
C SER A 764 -20.63 -0.29 -29.00
N LYS A 765 -20.98 -1.50 -29.45
CA LYS A 765 -20.87 -2.70 -28.62
C LYS A 765 -19.40 -3.10 -28.50
N LEU A 766 -18.96 -3.43 -27.30
CA LEU A 766 -17.60 -3.95 -27.10
C LEU A 766 -17.52 -5.41 -27.57
N VAL A 767 -16.88 -5.65 -28.71
CA VAL A 767 -16.83 -6.97 -29.37
C VAL A 767 -15.49 -7.69 -29.22
N GLY A 768 -14.46 -7.05 -28.69
CA GLY A 768 -13.17 -7.68 -28.46
C GLY A 768 -12.08 -6.74 -27.98
N MET A 769 -10.87 -7.29 -27.86
CA MET A 769 -9.66 -6.59 -27.46
C MET A 769 -8.50 -6.93 -28.40
N ASN A 770 -7.69 -5.92 -28.71
CA ASN A 770 -6.41 -6.04 -29.42
C ASN A 770 -5.29 -5.55 -28.51
N GLY A 771 -4.69 -6.46 -27.74
CA GLY A 771 -3.91 -6.11 -26.56
C GLY A 771 -4.79 -5.41 -25.52
N ASN A 772 -4.47 -4.15 -25.20
CA ASN A 772 -5.25 -3.33 -24.28
C ASN A 772 -6.25 -2.40 -24.98
N GLU A 773 -6.31 -2.42 -26.32
CA GLU A 773 -7.23 -1.59 -27.11
C GLU A 773 -8.59 -2.27 -27.23
N LYS A 774 -9.65 -1.54 -26.87
CA LYS A 774 -11.04 -1.99 -27.02
C LYS A 774 -11.48 -1.93 -28.48
N ILE A 775 -12.21 -2.95 -28.92
CA ILE A 775 -12.76 -3.02 -30.28
C ILE A 775 -14.27 -2.81 -30.17
N GLY A 776 -14.74 -1.70 -30.75
CA GLY A 776 -16.16 -1.37 -30.86
C GLY A 776 -16.71 -1.74 -32.21
N ALA A 777 -17.93 -2.25 -32.23
CA ALA A 777 -18.69 -2.47 -33.45
C ALA A 777 -20.13 -1.95 -33.29
N SER A 778 -20.70 -1.49 -34.39
CA SER A 778 -22.06 -0.97 -34.45
C SER A 778 -22.74 -1.39 -35.75
N GLY A 779 -24.06 -1.26 -35.82
CA GLY A 779 -24.91 -1.75 -36.91
C GLY A 779 -25.63 -3.05 -36.53
N GLU A 780 -26.76 -3.32 -37.20
CA GLU A 780 -27.46 -4.62 -37.11
C GLU A 780 -26.51 -5.79 -37.42
N THR A 781 -25.66 -5.61 -38.43
CA THR A 781 -24.44 -6.40 -38.60
C THR A 781 -23.31 -5.67 -37.90
N LEU A 782 -22.89 -6.15 -36.73
CA LEU A 782 -21.84 -5.54 -35.94
C LEU A 782 -20.58 -5.32 -36.79
N THR A 783 -20.28 -4.06 -37.07
CA THR A 783 -19.16 -3.65 -37.92
C THR A 783 -18.24 -2.69 -37.18
N ALA A 784 -16.97 -3.06 -37.06
CA ALA A 784 -15.90 -2.20 -36.57
C ALA A 784 -15.30 -1.38 -37.72
N ALA A 785 -15.02 -0.10 -37.47
CA ALA A 785 -14.43 0.79 -38.48
C ALA A 785 -13.08 0.27 -38.99
N SER A 786 -12.24 -0.29 -38.13
CA SER A 786 -11.00 -0.95 -38.55
C SER A 786 -10.50 -1.95 -37.49
N LEU A 787 -9.70 -2.93 -37.91
CA LEU A 787 -9.01 -3.88 -37.04
C LEU A 787 -7.53 -3.98 -37.45
N ALA A 788 -6.65 -3.30 -36.71
CA ALA A 788 -5.21 -3.33 -36.97
C ALA A 788 -4.49 -4.28 -36.01
N LEU A 789 -4.28 -5.54 -36.43
CA LEU A 789 -3.59 -6.55 -35.64
C LEU A 789 -2.08 -6.37 -35.73
N ALA A 790 -1.39 -6.53 -34.59
CA ALA A 790 0.06 -6.45 -34.50
C ALA A 790 0.64 -7.80 -34.04
N ASP A 791 1.81 -8.19 -34.57
CA ASP A 791 2.45 -9.49 -34.31
C ASP A 791 2.77 -9.77 -32.83
N ASP A 792 2.71 -8.77 -31.98
CA ASP A 792 3.03 -8.79 -30.56
C ASP A 792 1.83 -8.54 -29.63
N LYS A 793 0.63 -8.31 -30.17
CA LYS A 793 -0.60 -8.08 -29.40
C LYS A 793 -1.50 -9.33 -29.41
N ASP A 794 -1.92 -9.75 -28.22
CA ASP A 794 -2.93 -10.79 -28.05
C ASP A 794 -4.28 -10.28 -28.59
N PHE A 795 -4.99 -11.10 -29.38
CA PHE A 795 -6.32 -10.77 -29.88
C PHE A 795 -7.38 -11.67 -29.24
N VAL A 796 -8.45 -11.06 -28.74
CA VAL A 796 -9.59 -11.77 -28.16
C VAL A 796 -10.88 -11.16 -28.72
N ALA A 797 -11.67 -11.96 -29.42
CA ALA A 797 -13.02 -11.60 -29.84
C ALA A 797 -14.05 -12.19 -28.87
N TYR A 798 -14.99 -11.35 -28.41
CA TYR A 798 -16.07 -11.74 -27.52
C TYR A 798 -17.30 -12.23 -28.28
N GLU A 799 -17.51 -11.74 -29.50
CA GLU A 799 -18.56 -12.18 -30.42
C GLU A 799 -18.11 -11.98 -31.89
N PRO A 800 -18.77 -12.60 -32.88
CA PRO A 800 -18.49 -12.36 -34.29
C PRO A 800 -18.81 -10.91 -34.70
N PHE A 801 -17.96 -10.31 -35.51
CA PHE A 801 -18.17 -8.96 -36.08
C PHE A 801 -17.48 -8.84 -37.44
N THR A 802 -17.78 -7.80 -38.19
CA THR A 802 -17.10 -7.44 -39.44
C THR A 802 -16.14 -6.28 -39.21
N ALA A 803 -14.99 -6.25 -39.87
CA ALA A 803 -14.14 -5.06 -39.93
C ALA A 803 -14.18 -4.48 -41.34
N THR A 804 -14.41 -3.16 -41.48
CA THR A 804 -14.38 -2.54 -42.83
C THR A 804 -12.98 -2.59 -43.43
N THR A 805 -11.95 -2.56 -42.59
CA THR A 805 -10.54 -2.77 -42.96
C THR A 805 -9.86 -3.59 -41.87
N ALA A 806 -9.29 -4.74 -42.23
CA ALA A 806 -8.50 -5.59 -41.34
C ALA A 806 -7.05 -5.67 -41.84
N THR A 807 -6.09 -5.35 -40.99
CA THR A 807 -4.68 -5.33 -41.35
C THR A 807 -3.83 -6.16 -40.40
N TYR A 808 -2.78 -6.80 -40.92
CA TYR A 808 -1.79 -7.49 -40.12
C TYR A 808 -0.43 -7.43 -40.81
N ASN A 809 0.61 -7.12 -40.04
CA ASN A 809 1.97 -7.08 -40.52
C ASN A 809 2.89 -7.90 -39.61
N ARG A 810 3.77 -8.68 -40.23
CA ARG A 810 4.79 -9.47 -39.54
C ARG A 810 6.09 -9.50 -40.31
N GLU A 811 7.17 -9.14 -39.63
CA GLU A 811 8.53 -9.29 -40.13
C GLU A 811 9.12 -10.66 -39.71
N MET A 812 9.73 -11.34 -40.66
CA MET A 812 10.32 -12.66 -40.52
C MET A 812 11.84 -12.54 -40.40
N LYS A 813 12.46 -13.39 -39.57
CA LYS A 813 13.92 -13.43 -39.48
C LYS A 813 14.52 -13.85 -40.83
N ALA A 814 15.57 -13.16 -41.28
CA ALA A 814 16.29 -13.53 -42.50
C ALA A 814 16.71 -15.01 -42.46
N GLY A 815 16.42 -15.73 -43.55
CA GLY A 815 16.64 -17.18 -43.67
C GLY A 815 15.50 -18.06 -43.14
N THR A 816 14.39 -17.51 -42.63
CA THR A 816 13.19 -18.31 -42.34
C THR A 816 12.55 -18.82 -43.62
N THR A 817 12.58 -20.13 -43.82
CA THR A 817 11.96 -20.81 -44.97
C THR A 817 10.53 -21.25 -44.70
N TRP A 818 10.25 -21.77 -43.50
CA TRP A 818 8.93 -22.21 -43.06
C TRP A 818 8.46 -21.49 -41.81
N ALA A 819 7.15 -21.25 -41.72
CA ALA A 819 6.49 -20.65 -40.57
C ALA A 819 5.03 -21.10 -40.49
N THR A 820 4.29 -20.55 -39.54
CA THR A 820 2.85 -20.74 -39.41
C THR A 820 2.11 -19.42 -39.32
N LEU A 821 0.85 -19.43 -39.72
CA LEU A 821 -0.05 -18.28 -39.71
C LEU A 821 -1.46 -18.75 -39.33
N CYS A 822 -2.14 -17.97 -38.47
CA CYS A 822 -3.56 -18.11 -38.20
C CYS A 822 -4.13 -16.74 -37.89
N LEU A 823 -4.92 -16.18 -38.80
CA LEU A 823 -5.53 -14.85 -38.65
C LEU A 823 -7.04 -14.97 -38.48
N PRO A 824 -7.67 -14.05 -37.75
CA PRO A 824 -9.10 -14.11 -37.48
C PRO A 824 -9.96 -13.66 -38.67
N TYR A 825 -9.38 -13.38 -39.84
CA TYR A 825 -10.10 -13.00 -41.04
C TYR A 825 -9.53 -13.69 -42.27
N GLU A 826 -10.34 -13.77 -43.33
CA GLU A 826 -9.92 -14.38 -44.59
C GLU A 826 -8.83 -13.54 -45.28
N VAL A 827 -7.78 -14.20 -45.77
CA VAL A 827 -6.66 -13.58 -46.49
C VAL A 827 -6.54 -14.13 -47.90
N SER A 828 -6.48 -13.26 -48.90
CA SER A 828 -6.20 -13.65 -50.28
C SER A 828 -4.73 -14.05 -50.48
N LEU A 829 -4.49 -15.16 -51.19
CA LEU A 829 -3.14 -15.61 -51.55
C LEU A 829 -2.66 -15.01 -52.88
N THR A 830 -3.50 -14.25 -53.57
CA THR A 830 -3.14 -13.62 -54.84
C THR A 830 -2.01 -12.61 -54.63
N GLY A 831 -0.89 -12.79 -55.35
CA GLY A 831 0.26 -11.89 -55.27
C GLY A 831 1.08 -12.02 -53.98
N GLN A 832 0.72 -12.96 -53.09
CA GLN A 832 1.48 -13.21 -51.87
C GLN A 832 2.81 -13.89 -52.18
N LYS A 833 3.83 -13.53 -51.40
CA LYS A 833 5.21 -14.02 -51.61
C LYS A 833 5.54 -15.23 -50.73
N PHE A 834 4.55 -16.06 -50.47
CA PHE A 834 4.66 -17.32 -49.76
C PHE A 834 3.59 -18.28 -50.29
N ARG A 835 3.82 -19.57 -50.09
CA ARG A 835 2.83 -20.63 -50.34
C ARG A 835 2.23 -21.06 -49.01
N ALA A 836 0.94 -21.38 -48.97
CA ALA A 836 0.23 -21.80 -47.76
C ALA A 836 -0.25 -23.25 -47.87
N PHE A 837 -0.24 -23.97 -46.76
CA PHE A 837 -0.52 -25.41 -46.74
C PHE A 837 -1.38 -25.79 -45.54
N SER A 838 -2.37 -26.65 -45.78
CA SER A 838 -3.11 -27.36 -44.73
C SER A 838 -2.50 -28.73 -44.46
N LEU A 839 -2.61 -29.19 -43.22
CA LEU A 839 -2.17 -30.53 -42.82
C LEU A 839 -3.23 -31.58 -43.23
N LEU A 840 -2.82 -32.63 -43.95
CA LEU A 840 -3.69 -33.75 -44.31
C LEU A 840 -3.51 -34.94 -43.37
N SER A 841 -2.26 -35.35 -43.14
CA SER A 841 -1.91 -36.51 -42.33
C SER A 841 -0.47 -36.41 -41.81
N ALA A 842 -0.11 -37.27 -40.85
CA ALA A 842 1.27 -37.40 -40.37
C ALA A 842 1.61 -38.88 -40.16
N ASN A 843 2.70 -39.35 -40.78
CA ASN A 843 3.13 -40.76 -40.80
C ASN A 843 4.65 -40.86 -40.55
N GLU A 844 5.10 -41.84 -39.76
CA GLU A 844 6.52 -42.26 -39.56
C GLU A 844 7.61 -41.15 -39.65
N GLY A 845 7.38 -39.98 -39.04
CA GLY A 845 8.35 -38.86 -39.01
C GLY A 845 8.26 -37.84 -40.17
N SER A 846 7.21 -37.92 -40.99
CA SER A 846 6.89 -36.96 -42.07
C SER A 846 5.43 -36.50 -41.99
N ILE A 847 5.14 -35.33 -42.56
CA ILE A 847 3.78 -34.77 -42.67
C ILE A 847 3.35 -34.67 -44.13
N GLU A 848 2.07 -34.88 -44.39
CA GLU A 848 1.45 -34.68 -45.69
C GLU A 848 0.72 -33.33 -45.70
N LEU A 849 1.02 -32.50 -46.70
CA LEU A 849 0.51 -31.16 -46.84
C LEU A 849 -0.28 -31.01 -48.14
N LYS A 850 -1.41 -30.31 -48.06
CA LYS A 850 -2.17 -29.87 -49.23
C LYS A 850 -1.99 -28.36 -49.39
N GLU A 851 -1.59 -27.95 -50.58
CA GLU A 851 -1.47 -26.52 -50.89
C GLU A 851 -2.86 -25.85 -50.92
N VAL A 852 -2.91 -24.63 -50.37
CA VAL A 852 -4.04 -23.73 -50.43
C VAL A 852 -3.73 -22.71 -51.52
N GLU A 853 -4.53 -22.67 -52.58
CA GLU A 853 -4.19 -21.91 -53.80
C GLU A 853 -4.90 -20.56 -53.91
N THR A 854 -6.04 -20.37 -53.24
CA THR A 854 -6.92 -19.20 -53.42
C THR A 854 -6.87 -18.23 -52.24
N SER A 855 -7.33 -18.67 -51.07
CA SER A 855 -7.42 -17.86 -49.85
C SER A 855 -7.31 -18.74 -48.60
N ILE A 856 -6.83 -18.15 -47.51
CA ILE A 856 -6.86 -18.76 -46.18
C ILE A 856 -8.13 -18.28 -45.50
N ALA A 857 -9.06 -19.19 -45.20
CA ALA A 857 -10.30 -18.85 -44.51
C ALA A 857 -10.05 -18.34 -43.09
N ALA A 858 -10.95 -17.49 -42.59
CA ALA A 858 -10.85 -16.89 -41.26
C ALA A 858 -10.68 -17.95 -40.16
N GLY A 859 -9.73 -17.73 -39.26
CA GLY A 859 -9.39 -18.63 -38.15
C GLY A 859 -8.75 -19.95 -38.55
N THR A 860 -8.41 -20.15 -39.82
CA THR A 860 -7.80 -21.40 -40.29
C THR A 860 -6.29 -21.37 -40.08
N PRO A 861 -5.71 -22.30 -39.30
CA PRO A 861 -4.26 -22.40 -39.15
C PRO A 861 -3.62 -23.03 -40.38
N VAL A 862 -2.52 -22.43 -40.87
CA VAL A 862 -1.74 -22.95 -42.00
C VAL A 862 -0.25 -22.99 -41.69
N ILE A 863 0.45 -23.90 -42.36
CA ILE A 863 1.91 -23.85 -42.51
C ILE A 863 2.22 -23.04 -43.77
N ILE A 864 3.16 -22.10 -43.69
CA ILE A 864 3.56 -21.27 -44.82
C ILE A 864 5.03 -21.49 -45.17
N LYS A 865 5.32 -21.46 -46.48
CA LYS A 865 6.66 -21.48 -47.03
C LYS A 865 6.96 -20.15 -47.71
N MET A 866 7.95 -19.43 -47.21
CA MET A 866 8.35 -18.14 -47.78
C MET A 866 9.03 -18.35 -49.14
N ASN A 867 8.79 -17.44 -50.09
CA ASN A 867 9.59 -17.39 -51.31
C ASN A 867 11.04 -16.97 -50.98
N ASN A 868 11.99 -17.41 -51.80
CA ASN A 868 13.41 -17.18 -51.54
C ASN A 868 13.73 -15.68 -51.34
N GLY A 869 14.33 -15.33 -50.20
CA GLY A 869 14.75 -13.97 -49.87
C GLY A 869 13.68 -13.06 -49.29
N GLU A 870 12.43 -13.51 -49.21
CA GLU A 870 11.30 -12.70 -48.70
C GLU A 870 11.19 -12.81 -47.18
N THR A 871 10.95 -11.68 -46.52
CA THR A 871 10.99 -11.58 -45.05
C THR A 871 9.78 -10.88 -44.45
N THR A 872 8.69 -10.69 -45.19
CA THR A 872 7.55 -9.90 -44.70
C THR A 872 6.22 -10.54 -45.07
N LEU A 873 5.28 -10.54 -44.12
CA LEU A 873 3.85 -10.79 -44.35
C LEU A 873 3.12 -9.47 -44.10
N SER A 874 2.28 -9.05 -45.05
CA SER A 874 1.53 -7.80 -44.99
C SER A 874 0.16 -8.00 -45.61
N PHE A 875 -0.89 -7.91 -44.80
CA PHE A 875 -2.27 -8.10 -45.24
C PHE A 875 -3.07 -6.84 -44.96
N SER A 876 -3.93 -6.47 -45.92
CA SER A 876 -4.90 -5.39 -45.79
C SER A 876 -6.14 -5.81 -46.58
N GLU A 877 -7.17 -6.23 -45.86
CA GLU A 877 -8.38 -6.80 -46.42
C GLU A 877 -9.57 -5.91 -46.08
N ALA A 878 -10.42 -5.64 -47.07
CA ALA A 878 -11.63 -4.85 -46.88
C ALA A 878 -12.83 -5.74 -46.56
N ASN A 879 -13.71 -5.24 -45.68
CA ASN A 879 -15.01 -5.85 -45.35
C ASN A 879 -14.93 -7.35 -45.02
N LYS A 880 -14.17 -7.69 -43.97
CA LYS A 880 -13.97 -9.09 -43.57
C LYS A 880 -14.70 -9.41 -42.27
N GLU A 881 -15.37 -10.55 -42.26
CA GLU A 881 -15.84 -11.18 -41.04
C GLU A 881 -14.66 -11.62 -40.17
N ILE A 882 -14.79 -11.38 -38.88
CA ILE A 882 -13.80 -11.69 -37.86
C ILE A 882 -14.26 -12.92 -37.07
N ALA A 883 -13.56 -14.02 -37.28
CA ALA A 883 -13.81 -15.29 -36.61
C ALA A 883 -13.49 -15.17 -35.11
N GLN A 884 -14.50 -15.39 -34.28
CA GLN A 884 -14.38 -15.37 -32.82
C GLN A 884 -13.39 -16.42 -32.29
N LYS A 885 -13.35 -17.60 -32.95
CA LYS A 885 -12.54 -18.75 -32.55
C LYS A 885 -11.69 -19.23 -33.73
N VAL A 886 -10.58 -19.87 -33.40
CA VAL A 886 -9.78 -20.62 -34.37
C VAL A 886 -10.55 -21.87 -34.82
N VAL A 887 -10.38 -22.23 -36.09
CA VAL A 887 -10.95 -23.44 -36.67
C VAL A 887 -10.02 -24.62 -36.36
N SER A 888 -10.55 -25.67 -35.74
CA SER A 888 -9.83 -26.93 -35.53
C SER A 888 -10.13 -27.90 -36.66
N ALA A 889 -9.10 -28.56 -37.20
CA ALA A 889 -9.27 -29.63 -38.18
C ALA A 889 -9.61 -30.97 -37.50
N ASP A 890 -10.26 -31.89 -38.22
CA ASP A 890 -10.50 -33.27 -37.74
C ASP A 890 -9.28 -34.18 -38.01
N GLY A 891 -9.03 -35.17 -37.14
CA GLY A 891 -7.94 -36.15 -37.30
C GLY A 891 -7.09 -36.36 -36.03
N SER A 892 -6.16 -37.31 -36.06
CA SER A 892 -5.25 -37.58 -34.92
C SER A 892 -4.17 -36.52 -34.78
N TYR A 893 -3.66 -35.99 -35.89
CA TYR A 893 -2.74 -34.84 -35.93
C TYR A 893 -3.46 -33.63 -36.52
N GLN A 894 -3.49 -32.53 -35.79
CA GLN A 894 -4.25 -31.33 -36.17
C GLN A 894 -3.38 -30.09 -36.06
N LEU A 895 -3.56 -29.13 -36.98
CA LEU A 895 -3.05 -27.78 -36.77
C LEU A 895 -4.00 -27.03 -35.84
N GLN A 896 -3.43 -26.37 -34.84
CA GLN A 896 -4.14 -25.51 -33.91
C GLN A 896 -3.61 -24.08 -34.00
N GLY A 897 -4.52 -23.15 -34.26
CA GLY A 897 -4.23 -21.73 -34.36
C GLY A 897 -4.13 -21.05 -32.99
N LEU A 898 -3.47 -19.90 -32.97
CA LEU A 898 -3.29 -19.05 -31.80
C LEU A 898 -3.57 -17.60 -32.20
N TYR A 899 -4.55 -16.96 -31.56
CA TYR A 899 -4.72 -15.49 -31.61
C TYR A 899 -3.98 -14.78 -30.48
N THR A 900 -3.49 -15.54 -29.50
CA THR A 900 -2.77 -15.05 -28.34
C THR A 900 -1.43 -15.79 -28.20
N LYS A 901 -0.52 -15.25 -27.41
CA LYS A 901 0.73 -15.92 -27.07
C LYS A 901 0.45 -17.23 -26.33
N LYS A 902 1.26 -18.25 -26.61
CA LYS A 902 1.26 -19.53 -25.89
C LYS A 902 2.67 -19.88 -25.45
N VAL A 903 2.81 -20.32 -24.20
CA VAL A 903 4.05 -20.92 -23.69
C VAL A 903 3.85 -22.43 -23.70
N PHE A 904 4.77 -23.14 -24.34
CA PHE A 904 4.78 -24.60 -24.40
C PHE A 904 5.80 -25.14 -23.42
N ASP A 905 5.35 -26.02 -22.53
CA ASP A 905 6.21 -26.76 -21.62
C ASP A 905 6.73 -28.04 -22.26
N LYS A 906 8.00 -28.36 -22.04
CA LYS A 906 8.62 -29.53 -22.65
C LYS A 906 7.91 -30.84 -22.27
N ASP A 907 7.42 -30.94 -21.04
CA ASP A 907 6.83 -32.15 -20.47
C ASP A 907 5.30 -32.12 -20.61
N ALA A 908 4.67 -30.98 -20.30
CA ALA A 908 3.20 -30.87 -20.32
C ALA A 908 2.62 -30.73 -21.74
N ASP A 909 3.32 -30.07 -22.67
CA ASP A 909 2.91 -29.94 -24.07
C ASP A 909 3.67 -30.94 -24.97
N ASN A 910 3.99 -32.12 -24.44
CA ASN A 910 4.75 -33.16 -25.15
C ASN A 910 4.01 -33.81 -26.32
N ASN A 911 2.76 -33.45 -26.57
CA ASN A 911 1.98 -33.83 -27.74
C ASN A 911 1.92 -32.72 -28.80
N CYS A 912 2.53 -31.54 -28.54
CA CYS A 912 2.58 -30.42 -29.46
C CYS A 912 3.85 -30.45 -30.31
N TYR A 913 3.82 -29.78 -31.48
CA TYR A 913 4.95 -29.64 -32.39
C TYR A 913 4.98 -28.23 -33.00
N ILE A 914 6.13 -27.58 -32.91
CA ILE A 914 6.33 -26.17 -33.26
C ILE A 914 7.27 -26.08 -34.46
N VAL A 915 6.97 -25.21 -35.42
CA VAL A 915 7.84 -25.01 -36.59
C VAL A 915 9.15 -24.35 -36.19
N LYS A 916 10.28 -24.99 -36.53
CA LYS A 916 11.62 -24.41 -36.46
C LYS A 916 12.46 -24.93 -37.62
N GLY A 917 12.92 -24.00 -38.46
CA GLY A 917 13.59 -24.35 -39.71
C GLY A 917 12.63 -25.10 -40.63
N ASP A 918 13.06 -26.23 -41.17
CA ASP A 918 12.29 -27.14 -42.02
C ASP A 918 11.62 -28.27 -41.23
N LYS A 919 11.38 -28.08 -39.93
CA LYS A 919 10.91 -29.14 -39.03
C LYS A 919 9.77 -28.67 -38.13
N LEU A 920 8.83 -29.57 -37.87
CA LEU A 920 7.89 -29.51 -36.75
C LEU A 920 8.50 -30.26 -35.57
N MET A 921 8.92 -29.53 -34.55
CA MET A 921 9.66 -30.08 -33.42
C MET A 921 8.82 -30.12 -32.16
N ASN A 922 8.79 -31.28 -31.52
CA ASN A 922 8.24 -31.42 -30.19
C ASN A 922 8.98 -30.53 -29.17
N PRO A 923 8.29 -29.87 -28.21
CA PRO A 923 8.94 -29.06 -27.18
C PRO A 923 10.10 -29.76 -26.45
N THR A 924 9.97 -31.03 -26.08
CA THR A 924 11.08 -31.80 -25.48
C THR A 924 12.27 -31.92 -26.43
N LYS A 925 12.04 -32.22 -27.71
CA LYS A 925 13.13 -32.31 -28.71
C LYS A 925 13.76 -30.96 -29.01
N LEU A 926 12.94 -29.93 -29.15
CA LEU A 926 13.40 -28.56 -29.42
C LEU A 926 14.35 -28.04 -28.34
N LEU A 927 14.16 -28.49 -27.10
CA LEU A 927 14.84 -28.03 -25.90
C LEU A 927 15.86 -29.05 -25.34
N GLU A 928 16.06 -30.20 -26.00
CA GLU A 928 16.81 -31.35 -25.48
C GLU A 928 18.25 -31.02 -25.04
N ASN A 929 18.88 -30.06 -25.73
CA ASN A 929 20.26 -29.61 -25.49
C ASN A 929 20.32 -28.24 -24.77
N THR A 930 19.25 -27.88 -24.06
CA THR A 930 19.10 -26.58 -23.39
C THR A 930 18.68 -26.78 -21.94
N SER A 931 19.01 -25.81 -21.08
CA SER A 931 18.48 -25.77 -19.71
C SER A 931 17.07 -25.19 -19.62
N THR A 932 16.53 -24.66 -20.74
CA THR A 932 15.18 -24.09 -20.81
C THR A 932 14.14 -25.20 -20.87
N THR A 933 13.10 -25.11 -20.04
CA THR A 933 12.00 -26.10 -20.00
C THR A 933 10.78 -25.67 -20.81
N GLN A 934 10.77 -24.44 -21.32
CA GLN A 934 9.63 -23.85 -22.01
C GLN A 934 10.06 -23.08 -23.26
N VAL A 935 9.15 -23.00 -24.24
CA VAL A 935 9.31 -22.19 -25.46
C VAL A 935 8.05 -21.35 -25.70
N GLY A 936 8.23 -20.06 -25.99
CA GLY A 936 7.11 -19.15 -26.27
C GLY A 936 6.78 -19.05 -27.76
N SER A 937 5.49 -19.01 -28.08
CA SER A 937 4.95 -18.59 -29.36
C SER A 937 4.26 -17.24 -29.23
N LYS A 938 4.46 -16.38 -30.23
CA LYS A 938 3.71 -15.13 -30.40
C LYS A 938 2.26 -15.41 -30.87
N PRO A 939 1.38 -14.39 -30.80
CA PRO A 939 0.06 -14.40 -31.46
C PRO A 939 0.12 -14.72 -32.95
N PHE A 940 -1.03 -15.06 -33.53
CA PHE A 940 -1.25 -15.33 -34.96
C PHE A 940 -0.37 -16.44 -35.54
N ARG A 941 0.00 -17.41 -34.70
CA ARG A 941 0.77 -18.61 -35.08
C ARG A 941 -0.15 -19.83 -35.13
N ALA A 942 0.40 -20.93 -35.63
CA ALA A 942 -0.16 -22.26 -35.43
C ALA A 942 0.93 -23.23 -34.97
N TYR A 943 0.49 -24.31 -34.34
CA TYR A 943 1.30 -25.47 -33.98
C TYR A 943 0.52 -26.74 -34.33
N MET A 944 1.21 -27.87 -34.45
CA MET A 944 0.55 -29.17 -34.63
C MET A 944 0.35 -29.83 -33.27
N VAL A 945 -0.79 -30.47 -33.05
CA VAL A 945 -1.10 -31.25 -31.84
C VAL A 945 -1.42 -32.69 -32.23
N ASP A 946 -0.92 -33.63 -31.42
CA ASP A 946 -1.27 -35.05 -31.45
C ASP A 946 -2.38 -35.32 -30.42
N ASN A 947 -3.58 -35.60 -30.94
CA ASN A 947 -4.79 -35.94 -30.18
C ASN A 947 -5.07 -37.46 -30.20
N SER A 948 -4.11 -38.29 -30.61
CA SER A 948 -4.29 -39.75 -30.59
C SER A 948 -4.40 -40.28 -29.15
N THR A 949 -5.20 -41.34 -28.96
CA THR A 949 -5.41 -41.97 -27.64
C THR A 949 -4.27 -42.89 -27.20
N ALA A 950 -3.19 -42.99 -28.00
CA ALA A 950 -2.05 -43.85 -27.73
C ALA A 950 -1.04 -43.18 -26.79
N PRO A 951 -0.30 -43.92 -25.95
CA PRO A 951 0.75 -43.35 -25.12
C PRO A 951 1.77 -42.62 -26.00
N ALA A 952 2.08 -41.35 -25.68
CA ALA A 952 3.00 -40.51 -26.44
C ALA A 952 4.31 -41.28 -26.70
N ALA A 953 4.51 -41.71 -27.94
CA ALA A 953 5.61 -42.56 -28.34
C ALA A 953 6.91 -41.75 -28.47
N GLY A 954 7.44 -41.24 -27.35
CA GLY A 954 8.69 -40.48 -27.27
C GLY A 954 8.68 -39.13 -27.99
N ALA A 955 9.54 -38.20 -27.57
CA ALA A 955 9.68 -36.90 -28.22
C ALA A 955 10.21 -37.07 -29.66
N LYS A 956 9.39 -36.71 -30.65
CA LYS A 956 9.66 -36.87 -32.08
C LYS A 956 9.71 -35.52 -32.79
N MET A 957 10.15 -35.54 -34.04
CA MET A 957 10.14 -34.40 -34.94
C MET A 957 9.65 -34.86 -36.32
N PHE A 958 8.99 -33.96 -37.04
CA PHE A 958 8.57 -34.19 -38.42
C PHE A 958 9.31 -33.25 -39.35
N SER A 959 9.81 -33.76 -40.46
CA SER A 959 10.42 -32.92 -41.49
C SER A 959 9.35 -32.35 -42.42
N ILE A 960 9.52 -31.10 -42.83
CA ILE A 960 8.64 -30.37 -43.75
C ILE A 960 9.36 -30.28 -45.10
N GLY A 961 8.95 -31.10 -46.06
CA GLY A 961 9.54 -31.19 -47.41
C GLY A 961 8.49 -31.11 -48.52
N PHE A 962 8.92 -30.76 -49.73
CA PHE A 962 8.08 -30.76 -50.94
C PHE A 962 8.82 -31.51 -52.06
N ASP A 963 8.15 -32.45 -52.72
CA ASP A 963 8.75 -33.48 -53.59
C ASP A 963 8.99 -33.03 -55.04
N ASP A 964 9.45 -31.78 -55.24
CA ASP A 964 9.80 -31.30 -56.58
C ASP A 964 11.30 -31.46 -56.90
N SER A 965 12.12 -31.86 -55.92
CA SER A 965 13.57 -32.09 -56.13
C SER A 965 14.29 -32.96 -55.08
N THR A 966 13.59 -33.62 -54.15
CA THR A 966 14.24 -34.42 -53.10
C THR A 966 14.57 -35.82 -53.61
N THR A 967 15.85 -36.16 -53.64
CA THR A 967 16.26 -37.54 -53.89
C THR A 967 15.87 -38.40 -52.68
N ALA A 968 15.62 -39.70 -52.86
CA ALA A 968 15.31 -40.63 -51.75
C ALA A 968 16.35 -40.59 -50.60
N ILE A 969 17.54 -40.05 -50.87
CA ILE A 969 18.63 -39.80 -49.93
C ILE A 969 18.30 -38.69 -48.93
N ASP A 970 17.62 -37.63 -49.36
CA ASP A 970 17.23 -36.52 -48.49
C ASP A 970 16.15 -36.96 -47.49
N SER A 971 15.18 -37.75 -47.95
CA SER A 971 14.16 -38.40 -47.10
C SER A 971 14.73 -39.46 -46.14
N LEU A 972 15.93 -39.99 -46.41
CA LEU A 972 16.64 -40.91 -45.50
C LEU A 972 17.49 -40.18 -44.46
N ASN A 973 17.97 -38.98 -44.79
CA ASN A 973 18.71 -38.11 -43.89
C ASN A 973 17.80 -37.36 -42.89
N THR A 974 16.49 -37.31 -43.14
CA THR A 974 15.49 -36.64 -42.29
C THR A 974 14.98 -37.47 -41.09
N ILE A 975 15.32 -38.78 -41.01
CA ILE A 975 14.70 -39.72 -40.05
C ILE A 975 15.66 -40.12 -38.90
N ALA A 976 16.97 -39.78 -38.96
CA ALA A 976 17.93 -40.12 -37.89
C ALA A 976 19.20 -39.24 -37.90
N ASP A 977 19.72 -38.94 -36.70
CA ASP A 977 20.88 -38.05 -36.45
C ASP A 977 22.26 -38.70 -36.70
N ASP A 978 22.31 -40.00 -37.05
CA ASP A 978 23.56 -40.77 -37.20
C ASP A 978 23.97 -40.92 -38.68
N ASN A 979 25.28 -40.88 -38.96
CA ASN A 979 25.83 -41.03 -40.32
C ASN A 979 25.48 -42.40 -40.95
N ALA A 980 24.95 -42.38 -42.19
CA ALA A 980 24.67 -43.59 -42.95
C ALA A 980 25.95 -44.21 -43.52
N ILE A 981 26.02 -45.54 -43.47
CA ILE A 981 27.00 -46.33 -44.22
C ILE A 981 26.26 -47.14 -45.27
N TYR A 982 26.66 -46.99 -46.53
CA TYR A 982 26.02 -47.62 -47.67
C TYR A 982 26.78 -48.86 -48.08
N TYR A 983 26.04 -49.88 -48.50
CA TYR A 983 26.56 -51.11 -49.06
C TYR A 983 25.80 -51.46 -50.33
N ASP A 984 26.47 -52.11 -51.28
CA ASP A 984 25.77 -52.79 -52.36
C ASP A 984 25.09 -54.09 -51.86
N LEU A 985 24.38 -54.78 -52.74
CA LEU A 985 23.72 -56.05 -52.42
C LEU A 985 24.70 -57.18 -52.09
N GLN A 986 25.97 -57.01 -52.42
CA GLN A 986 27.06 -57.95 -52.17
C GLN A 986 27.80 -57.64 -50.85
N GLY A 987 27.42 -56.56 -50.14
CA GLY A 987 27.99 -56.17 -48.86
C GLY A 987 29.27 -55.33 -48.97
N ASN A 988 29.61 -54.80 -50.14
CA ASN A 988 30.74 -53.89 -50.30
C ASN A 988 30.35 -52.48 -49.89
N ARG A 989 31.21 -51.82 -49.10
CA ARG A 989 30.97 -50.46 -48.64
C ARG A 989 31.05 -49.47 -49.81
N LEU A 990 30.04 -48.63 -49.94
CA LEU A 990 29.94 -47.57 -50.94
C LEU A 990 30.20 -46.20 -50.30
N ASN A 991 30.86 -45.32 -51.04
CA ASN A 991 31.09 -43.93 -50.63
C ASN A 991 29.83 -43.06 -50.78
N ALA A 992 28.94 -43.45 -51.69
CA ALA A 992 27.62 -42.86 -51.89
C ALA A 992 26.66 -43.93 -52.41
N PRO A 993 25.34 -43.77 -52.24
CA PRO A 993 24.36 -44.71 -52.76
C PRO A 993 24.36 -44.75 -54.29
N GLN A 994 24.13 -45.92 -54.87
CA GLN A 994 24.06 -46.10 -56.33
C GLN A 994 22.63 -46.32 -56.82
N LYS A 995 22.38 -46.11 -58.11
CA LYS A 995 21.09 -46.43 -58.74
C LYS A 995 20.81 -47.93 -58.61
N GLY A 996 19.62 -48.29 -58.16
CA GLY A 996 19.24 -49.66 -57.80
C GLY A 996 19.17 -49.90 -56.30
N ILE A 997 19.32 -51.16 -55.88
CA ILE A 997 19.12 -51.58 -54.50
C ILE A 997 20.40 -51.39 -53.68
N ASN A 998 20.30 -50.67 -52.57
CA ASN A 998 21.36 -50.40 -51.61
C ASN A 998 20.98 -50.99 -50.24
N ILE A 999 21.97 -51.47 -49.50
CA ILE A 999 21.84 -51.82 -48.10
C ILE A 999 22.40 -50.66 -47.28
N VAL A 1000 21.56 -50.01 -46.48
CA VAL A 1000 21.94 -48.86 -45.66
C VAL A 1000 22.02 -49.31 -44.21
N LYS A 1001 23.18 -49.12 -43.60
CA LYS A 1001 23.41 -49.41 -42.18
C LYS A 1001 23.54 -48.09 -41.41
N ARG A 1002 22.74 -47.93 -40.36
CA ARG A 1002 22.78 -46.79 -39.43
C ARG A 1002 22.65 -47.31 -37.99
N GLY A 1003 23.68 -47.08 -37.18
CA GLY A 1003 23.79 -47.69 -35.85
C GLY A 1003 23.61 -49.21 -35.91
N ASN A 1004 22.66 -49.74 -35.13
CA ASN A 1004 22.32 -51.16 -35.08
C ASN A 1004 21.27 -51.60 -36.12
N LYS A 1005 20.75 -50.69 -36.95
CA LYS A 1005 19.71 -50.99 -37.95
C LYS A 1005 20.29 -51.13 -39.35
N THR A 1006 19.78 -52.12 -40.09
CA THR A 1006 20.14 -52.37 -41.50
C THR A 1006 18.86 -52.35 -42.32
N MET A 1007 18.84 -51.57 -43.40
CA MET A 1007 17.65 -51.32 -44.22
C MET A 1007 17.99 -51.52 -45.70
N LYS A 1008 17.00 -51.95 -46.48
CA LYS A 1008 17.12 -52.09 -47.93
C LYS A 1008 16.44 -50.91 -48.60
N VAL A 1009 17.19 -50.08 -49.31
CA VAL A 1009 16.73 -48.87 -49.97
C VAL A 1009 16.87 -49.02 -51.47
N ILE A 1010 15.81 -48.75 -52.23
CA ILE A 1010 15.86 -48.76 -53.69
C ILE A 1010 15.93 -47.32 -54.18
N ILE A 1011 16.99 -46.98 -54.89
CA ILE A 1011 17.21 -45.67 -55.49
C ILE A 1011 16.86 -45.78 -56.97
N LYS A 1012 15.78 -45.11 -57.38
CA LYS A 1012 15.25 -45.17 -58.74
C LYS A 1012 16.08 -44.38 -59.74
#